data_AF-A0A7S2QVN7-F1
#
_entry.id   AF-A0A7S2QVN7-F1
#
_cell.length_a   1.000
_cell.length_b   1.000
_cell.length_c   1.000
_cell.angle_alpha   90.00
_cell.angle_beta   90.00
_cell.angle_gamma   90.00
#
_symmetry.space_group_name_H-M   'P 1'
#
loop_
_entity.id
_entity.type
_entity.pdbx_description
1 polymer ?
#
loop_
_entity_poly.entity_id
_entity_poly.type
_entity_poly.pdbx_seq_one_letter_code
_entity_poly.pdbx_strand_id
1 'polypeptide(L)'
;VDASVEECAAHAFYFDSREHKKKAQKRGIIEYHVEHINDHSLYYISSRELGFFLKPREGRNKIIWLKEDDGKVVLDISDTKDVMKEYPVKHGNVLGSGHAVWIFEPQEPIAEIPQTKVSFTARVDMAGNIPAQAMNYNAKKFLSVVSDLRKKFEKSKGLARTLKSPDDKVAIELVHFEGEKIVTGLAKTIVDTSIEECAAWVYTDINSREIQSKIGKQGGLVDVQVKKISNHSLYYLSTRDLGIPLLKRHRDFRTKAIWAKSNSKPEGIVIDVADNREDIFPRNKNAKLASVHTFWSFEPLDPIGDIQQTAVTFISKVDLKGNIPTIAMNKIAPKFLLHASRLRKKFDKSDLIKSYEQSKENVAANISRNNIEPSLLVECFELEFEKDEKGERKSLGRGAFGNVLLADYHGTRCAYKEILPSALNEETMERFFLELKLVGSLRHPNIAQCLGVVWEANEHGIMFELCKNGGLDDFLKKYSKKTLGIISWKSTEVVQASQRQMMQESAKTSETIELLITKGLGLKTAWALEIAKGCAFLHGKNPAIVHRDLKGANVLVSDDLKAKITDFGESRHLGGDEEKEKTMTTVGTPHFMAPEVFSTEQEDKVYGKECDVYSYGMLLLELWYDGSITKAFKKGWGRMVIMSRVNKGWRPDLKHVEEESEELAGIIRKCLTHKPEGRPSFKELINFWQGQLSVIRTGSRVEASVESLKKDKVEEKPKTVEHKKMDRLPTMQPIKRSTTNNTMGPIDPIDIFSMAKEHDIKDAAKRNAEKVETVKIDPGKALFAMAAGTGGEGSWKEEQKQKAEAAKKKEEKEEDESLTEQQRAMKVMMGKQDF
;
A
#
# COMPACT_ATOMS: atom_id res chain seq x y z
N VAL A 1 12.31 26.59 -10.86
CA VAL A 1 11.70 27.23 -12.05
C VAL A 1 12.80 28.06 -12.68
N ASP A 2 13.03 27.95 -13.99
CA ASP A 2 14.21 28.53 -14.67
C ASP A 2 13.98 30.02 -15.02
N ALA A 3 13.73 30.81 -13.97
CA ALA A 3 13.47 32.24 -14.06
C ALA A 3 13.78 32.91 -12.71
N SER A 4 13.97 34.23 -12.75
CA SER A 4 14.10 35.06 -11.56
C SER A 4 12.82 35.10 -10.72
N VAL A 5 12.96 35.50 -9.46
CA VAL A 5 11.84 35.68 -8.54
C VAL A 5 10.85 36.69 -9.10
N GLU A 6 11.35 37.77 -9.68
CA GLU A 6 10.58 38.84 -10.31
C GLU A 6 9.82 38.36 -11.55
N GLU A 7 10.43 37.57 -12.43
CA GLU A 7 9.75 36.99 -13.60
C GLU A 7 8.64 36.01 -13.18
N CYS A 8 8.87 35.22 -12.12
CA CYS A 8 7.88 34.30 -11.59
C CYS A 8 6.71 35.04 -10.93
N ALA A 9 7.00 36.02 -10.08
CA ALA A 9 6.01 36.83 -9.38
C ALA A 9 5.18 37.67 -10.35
N ALA A 10 5.82 38.31 -11.34
CA ALA A 10 5.12 39.05 -12.38
C ALA A 10 4.17 38.15 -13.18
N HIS A 11 4.57 36.91 -13.49
CA HIS A 11 3.67 35.99 -14.19
C HIS A 11 2.45 35.58 -13.35
N ALA A 12 2.61 35.48 -12.03
CA ALA A 12 1.55 35.11 -11.10
C ALA A 12 0.63 36.31 -10.71
N PHE A 13 1.15 37.54 -10.73
CA PHE A 13 0.47 38.77 -10.31
C PHE A 13 -0.24 39.52 -11.45
N TYR A 14 0.06 39.22 -12.72
CA TYR A 14 -0.49 39.99 -13.86
C TYR A 14 -1.85 39.44 -14.36
N PHE A 15 -2.93 39.81 -13.67
CA PHE A 15 -4.31 39.39 -13.94
C PHE A 15 -4.94 40.03 -15.19
N ASP A 16 -4.29 41.03 -15.78
CA ASP A 16 -4.83 41.79 -16.93
C ASP A 16 -4.17 41.45 -18.28
N SER A 17 -3.35 40.39 -18.33
CA SER A 17 -2.72 39.95 -19.58
C SER A 17 -3.68 39.18 -20.50
N ARG A 18 -3.47 39.29 -21.82
CA ARG A 18 -4.15 38.43 -22.82
C ARG A 18 -3.98 36.93 -22.53
N GLU A 19 -2.85 36.56 -21.92
CA GLU A 19 -2.55 35.18 -21.50
C GLU A 19 -3.37 34.76 -20.28
N HIS A 20 -3.53 35.65 -19.29
CA HIS A 20 -4.40 35.43 -18.14
C HIS A 20 -5.85 35.22 -18.57
N LYS A 21 -6.37 36.07 -19.48
CA LYS A 21 -7.74 35.96 -20.00
C LYS A 21 -8.03 34.58 -20.63
N LYS A 22 -7.08 34.03 -21.41
CA LYS A 22 -7.20 32.67 -21.98
C LYS A 22 -7.18 31.56 -20.93
N LYS A 23 -6.36 31.71 -19.87
CA LYS A 23 -6.26 30.74 -18.77
C LYS A 23 -7.46 30.80 -17.82
N ALA A 24 -7.99 31.99 -17.55
CA ALA A 24 -9.17 32.23 -16.73
C ALA A 24 -10.39 31.50 -17.29
N GLN A 25 -10.61 31.60 -18.61
CA GLN A 25 -11.69 30.88 -19.30
C GLN A 25 -11.55 29.35 -19.18
N LYS A 26 -10.35 28.80 -19.38
CA LYS A 26 -10.08 27.35 -19.17
C LYS A 26 -10.31 26.90 -17.73
N ARG A 27 -10.19 27.81 -16.76
CA ARG A 27 -10.43 27.57 -15.33
C ARG A 27 -11.89 27.80 -14.92
N GLY A 28 -12.78 28.13 -15.86
CA GLY A 28 -14.21 28.33 -15.61
C GLY A 28 -14.59 29.73 -15.13
N ILE A 29 -13.66 30.70 -15.19
CA ILE A 29 -13.97 32.11 -14.91
C ILE A 29 -14.68 32.68 -16.15
N ILE A 30 -15.94 33.06 -15.97
CA ILE A 30 -16.79 33.61 -17.02
C ILE A 30 -16.63 35.13 -17.14
N GLU A 31 -16.37 35.81 -16.03
CA GLU A 31 -16.21 37.25 -15.95
C GLU A 31 -15.24 37.59 -14.82
N TYR A 32 -14.40 38.60 -15.01
CA TYR A 32 -13.58 39.16 -13.94
C TYR A 32 -13.31 40.64 -14.17
N HIS A 33 -13.03 41.35 -13.09
CA HIS A 33 -12.63 42.75 -13.08
C HIS A 33 -11.42 42.92 -12.16
N VAL A 34 -10.46 43.74 -12.59
CA VAL A 34 -9.22 44.03 -11.85
C VAL A 34 -9.15 45.52 -11.62
N GLU A 35 -9.02 45.94 -10.38
CA GLU A 35 -8.90 47.34 -10.00
C GLU A 35 -7.58 47.54 -9.25
N HIS A 36 -6.65 48.29 -9.83
CA HIS A 36 -5.36 48.56 -9.22
C HIS A 36 -5.49 49.63 -8.14
N ILE A 37 -5.10 49.29 -6.90
CA ILE A 37 -5.10 50.22 -5.76
C ILE A 37 -3.78 50.99 -5.76
N ASN A 38 -2.66 50.28 -5.92
CA ASN A 38 -1.32 50.82 -6.08
C ASN A 38 -0.42 49.76 -6.75
N ASP A 39 0.87 50.05 -6.87
CA ASP A 39 1.87 49.15 -7.48
C ASP A 39 1.98 47.80 -6.76
N HIS A 40 1.53 47.73 -5.50
CA HIS A 40 1.65 46.57 -4.63
C HIS A 40 0.35 45.87 -4.26
N SER A 41 -0.79 46.39 -4.70
CA SER A 41 -2.08 45.81 -4.36
C SER A 41 -3.18 46.12 -5.38
N LEU A 42 -4.08 45.16 -5.56
CA LEU A 42 -5.21 45.27 -6.47
C LEU A 42 -6.42 44.53 -5.92
N TYR A 43 -7.62 44.91 -6.36
CA TYR A 43 -8.83 44.14 -6.18
C TYR A 43 -9.07 43.24 -7.39
N TYR A 44 -9.41 41.99 -7.13
CA TYR A 44 -9.76 40.98 -8.12
C TYR A 44 -11.18 40.49 -7.85
N ILE A 45 -12.10 40.91 -8.71
CA ILE A 45 -13.50 40.51 -8.68
C ILE A 45 -13.69 39.44 -9.75
N SER A 46 -14.27 38.30 -9.41
CA SER A 46 -14.48 37.23 -10.40
C SER A 46 -15.84 36.55 -10.24
N SER A 47 -16.37 36.09 -11.37
CA SER A 47 -17.53 35.21 -11.49
C SER A 47 -17.09 33.92 -12.19
N ARG A 48 -17.44 32.78 -11.61
CA ARG A 48 -16.99 31.46 -12.02
C ARG A 48 -18.17 30.51 -12.17
N GLU A 49 -18.16 29.76 -13.26
CA GLU A 49 -19.08 28.66 -13.48
C GLU A 49 -18.43 27.35 -13.00
N LEU A 50 -19.14 26.60 -12.16
CA LEU A 50 -18.65 25.34 -11.59
C LEU A 50 -19.09 24.09 -12.39
N GLY A 51 -20.00 24.27 -13.35
CA GLY A 51 -20.68 23.17 -14.06
C GLY A 51 -21.77 22.50 -13.23
N PHE A 52 -22.32 21.37 -13.73
CA PHE A 52 -23.26 20.50 -13.01
C PHE A 52 -24.55 21.19 -12.49
N PHE A 53 -25.12 22.11 -13.25
CA PHE A 53 -26.32 22.89 -12.88
C PHE A 53 -26.16 23.74 -11.59
N LEU A 54 -24.92 23.97 -11.12
CA LEU A 54 -24.66 24.80 -9.96
C LEU A 54 -24.73 26.29 -10.31
N LYS A 55 -25.30 27.09 -9.40
CA LYS A 55 -25.30 28.55 -9.51
C LYS A 55 -23.86 29.10 -9.62
N PRO A 56 -23.59 30.12 -10.43
CA PRO A 56 -22.26 30.72 -10.52
C PRO A 56 -21.76 31.21 -9.15
N ARG A 57 -20.44 31.10 -8.95
CA ARG A 57 -19.74 31.56 -7.76
C ARG A 57 -19.00 32.84 -8.01
N GLU A 58 -19.13 33.74 -7.08
CA GLU A 58 -18.59 35.08 -7.16
C GLU A 58 -17.59 35.30 -6.02
N GLY A 59 -16.46 35.93 -6.31
CA GLY A 59 -15.38 36.18 -5.33
C GLY A 59 -14.92 37.63 -5.37
N ARG A 60 -14.58 38.17 -4.19
CA ARG A 60 -14.04 39.53 -3.99
C ARG A 60 -12.72 39.43 -3.25
N ASN A 61 -11.63 39.54 -3.97
CA ASN A 61 -10.31 39.35 -3.39
C ASN A 61 -9.49 40.63 -3.45
N LYS A 62 -8.72 40.88 -2.40
CA LYS A 62 -7.60 41.82 -2.40
C LYS A 62 -6.33 41.01 -2.59
N ILE A 63 -5.52 41.42 -3.55
CA ILE A 63 -4.22 40.80 -3.82
C ILE A 63 -3.15 41.78 -3.41
N ILE A 64 -2.17 41.31 -2.64
CA ILE A 64 -1.04 42.09 -2.16
C ILE A 64 0.23 41.34 -2.54
N TRP A 65 1.22 42.05 -3.09
CA TRP A 65 2.56 41.50 -3.22
C TRP A 65 3.57 42.24 -2.36
N LEU A 66 4.42 41.46 -1.68
CA LEU A 66 5.43 41.94 -0.76
C LEU A 66 6.78 41.34 -1.17
N LYS A 67 7.82 42.18 -1.22
CA LYS A 67 9.20 41.74 -1.39
C LYS A 67 9.90 41.87 -0.04
N GLU A 68 10.47 40.77 0.44
CA GLU A 68 11.24 40.71 1.69
C GLU A 68 12.72 41.05 1.43
N ASP A 69 13.46 41.43 2.48
CA ASP A 69 14.86 41.87 2.39
C ASP A 69 15.82 40.76 1.91
N ASP A 70 15.45 39.50 2.09
CA ASP A 70 16.18 38.31 1.61
C ASP A 70 15.93 38.00 0.12
N GLY A 71 15.17 38.86 -0.58
CA GLY A 71 14.85 38.71 -1.99
C GLY A 71 13.66 37.79 -2.27
N LYS A 72 13.00 37.25 -1.24
CA LYS A 72 11.76 36.48 -1.37
C LYS A 72 10.59 37.40 -1.74
N VAL A 73 9.67 36.87 -2.55
CA VAL A 73 8.43 37.57 -2.91
C VAL A 73 7.23 36.74 -2.46
N VAL A 74 6.30 37.38 -1.77
CA VAL A 74 5.05 36.79 -1.29
C VAL A 74 3.86 37.44 -1.99
N LEU A 75 2.97 36.64 -2.58
CA LEU A 75 1.66 37.10 -3.07
C LEU A 75 0.57 36.58 -2.14
N ASP A 76 -0.14 37.47 -1.47
CA ASP A 76 -1.33 37.15 -0.69
C ASP A 76 -2.59 37.48 -1.48
N ILE A 77 -3.53 36.56 -1.56
CA ILE A 77 -4.84 36.71 -2.21
C ILE A 77 -5.89 36.38 -1.16
N SER A 78 -6.53 37.38 -0.59
CA SER A 78 -7.48 37.22 0.53
C SER A 78 -8.82 37.89 0.23
N ASP A 79 -9.90 37.45 0.88
CA ASP A 79 -11.22 38.05 0.69
C ASP A 79 -11.29 39.48 1.24
N THR A 80 -12.04 40.35 0.57
CA THR A 80 -12.27 41.73 1.02
C THR A 80 -13.75 42.12 0.96
N LYS A 81 -14.15 43.02 1.86
CA LYS A 81 -15.47 43.66 1.87
C LYS A 81 -15.47 45.05 1.25
N ASP A 82 -14.29 45.61 0.96
CA ASP A 82 -14.12 47.01 0.55
C ASP A 82 -14.92 47.33 -0.72
N VAL A 83 -14.91 46.40 -1.68
CA VAL A 83 -15.53 46.53 -3.00
C VAL A 83 -16.96 46.00 -3.07
N MET A 84 -17.55 45.55 -1.95
CA MET A 84 -18.88 44.91 -1.95
C MET A 84 -20.02 45.89 -2.26
N LYS A 85 -19.85 47.19 -1.99
CA LYS A 85 -20.85 48.22 -2.29
C LYS A 85 -20.86 48.57 -3.79
N GLU A 86 -19.68 48.64 -4.39
CA GLU A 86 -19.50 49.00 -5.81
C GLU A 86 -19.71 47.79 -6.73
N TYR A 87 -19.35 46.60 -6.26
CA TYR A 87 -19.51 45.33 -6.97
C TYR A 87 -20.34 44.32 -6.16
N PRO A 88 -21.65 44.58 -5.95
CA PRO A 88 -22.52 43.68 -5.21
C PRO A 88 -22.65 42.31 -5.91
N VAL A 89 -23.02 41.29 -5.14
CA VAL A 89 -23.21 39.93 -5.67
C VAL A 89 -24.41 39.92 -6.61
N LYS A 90 -24.24 39.40 -7.85
CA LYS A 90 -25.34 39.39 -8.82
C LYS A 90 -26.50 38.51 -8.34
N HIS A 91 -27.73 38.92 -8.65
CA HIS A 91 -28.93 38.19 -8.23
C HIS A 91 -28.90 36.75 -8.76
N GLY A 92 -29.02 35.77 -7.85
CA GLY A 92 -28.97 34.35 -8.17
C GLY A 92 -27.57 33.71 -8.09
N ASN A 93 -26.49 34.49 -7.99
CA ASN A 93 -25.14 33.99 -7.76
C ASN A 93 -24.86 33.83 -6.27
N VAL A 94 -23.81 33.07 -5.94
CA VAL A 94 -23.42 32.79 -4.55
C VAL A 94 -22.01 33.31 -4.30
N LEU A 95 -21.82 34.06 -3.22
CA LEU A 95 -20.51 34.55 -2.79
C LEU A 95 -19.70 33.40 -2.21
N GLY A 96 -18.57 33.09 -2.83
CA GLY A 96 -17.55 32.20 -2.28
C GLY A 96 -16.45 32.99 -1.57
N SER A 97 -15.72 32.33 -0.69
CA SER A 97 -14.55 32.87 0.02
C SER A 97 -13.30 32.04 -0.30
N GLY A 98 -12.15 32.69 -0.33
CA GLY A 98 -10.89 32.06 -0.71
C GLY A 98 -9.68 32.82 -0.21
N HIS A 99 -8.69 32.06 0.27
CA HIS A 99 -7.38 32.58 0.66
C HIS A 99 -6.30 31.78 -0.02
N ALA A 100 -5.40 32.44 -0.74
CA ALA A 100 -4.27 31.80 -1.38
C ALA A 100 -2.99 32.61 -1.20
N VAL A 101 -1.86 31.91 -1.00
CA VAL A 101 -0.55 32.49 -0.80
C VAL A 101 0.45 31.86 -1.75
N TRP A 102 1.18 32.69 -2.50
CA TRP A 102 2.36 32.29 -3.25
C TRP A 102 3.62 32.78 -2.55
N ILE A 103 4.63 31.94 -2.52
CA ILE A 103 5.96 32.27 -2.00
C ILE A 103 6.99 31.93 -3.09
N PHE A 104 7.77 32.92 -3.50
CA PHE A 104 8.85 32.79 -4.47
C PHE A 104 10.19 33.07 -3.78
N GLU A 105 11.03 32.06 -3.70
CA GLU A 105 12.33 32.13 -3.02
C GLU A 105 13.46 32.02 -4.06
N PRO A 106 14.45 32.94 -4.05
CA PRO A 106 15.61 32.83 -4.93
C PRO A 106 16.43 31.58 -4.60
N GLN A 107 17.09 31.01 -5.61
CA GLN A 107 17.93 29.82 -5.51
C GLN A 107 19.23 30.05 -6.32
N GLU A 108 20.30 29.29 -6.01
CA GLU A 108 21.53 29.29 -6.80
C GLU A 108 21.25 29.01 -8.30
N PRO A 109 21.82 29.81 -9.21
CA PRO A 109 21.60 29.68 -10.64
C PRO A 109 22.26 28.43 -11.24
N ILE A 110 21.70 27.92 -12.33
CA ILE A 110 22.29 26.85 -13.14
C ILE A 110 22.97 27.50 -14.34
N ALA A 111 24.30 27.48 -14.39
CA ALA A 111 25.07 28.27 -15.36
C ALA A 111 24.67 29.76 -15.29
N GLU A 112 24.13 30.32 -16.37
CA GLU A 112 23.64 31.72 -16.43
C GLU A 112 22.11 31.83 -16.21
N ILE A 113 21.43 30.73 -15.89
CA ILE A 113 19.97 30.68 -15.79
C ILE A 113 19.54 30.83 -14.31
N PRO A 114 18.83 31.90 -13.92
CA PRO A 114 18.32 32.09 -12.57
C PRO A 114 17.35 30.98 -12.14
N GLN A 115 17.35 30.63 -10.85
CA GLN A 115 16.47 29.62 -10.28
C GLN A 115 15.58 30.21 -9.19
N THR A 116 14.30 29.82 -9.21
CA THR A 116 13.31 30.19 -8.19
C THR A 116 12.57 28.95 -7.66
N LYS A 117 12.51 28.82 -6.33
CA LYS A 117 11.64 27.87 -5.63
C LYS A 117 10.28 28.52 -5.41
N VAL A 118 9.22 27.77 -5.70
CA VAL A 118 7.84 28.27 -5.66
C VAL A 118 7.01 27.40 -4.74
N SER A 119 6.34 28.02 -3.76
CA SER A 119 5.34 27.38 -2.90
C SER A 119 3.99 28.05 -3.12
N PHE A 120 2.92 27.26 -3.19
CA PHE A 120 1.56 27.75 -3.36
C PHE A 120 0.62 27.01 -2.41
N THR A 121 -0.13 27.76 -1.61
CA THR A 121 -1.12 27.24 -0.67
C THR A 121 -2.44 27.94 -0.92
N ALA A 122 -3.55 27.20 -0.97
CA ALA A 122 -4.87 27.78 -1.15
C ALA A 122 -5.92 27.06 -0.32
N ARG A 123 -6.87 27.83 0.22
CA ARG A 123 -8.10 27.38 0.88
C ARG A 123 -9.28 28.08 0.22
N VAL A 124 -10.31 27.33 -0.15
CA VAL A 124 -11.49 27.87 -0.83
C VAL A 124 -12.74 27.28 -0.18
N ASP A 125 -13.70 28.15 0.14
CA ASP A 125 -15.07 27.79 0.48
C ASP A 125 -16.00 28.34 -0.61
N MET A 126 -16.56 27.42 -1.39
CA MET A 126 -17.42 27.79 -2.50
C MET A 126 -18.88 28.03 -2.08
N ALA A 127 -19.22 27.88 -0.80
CA ALA A 127 -20.53 28.07 -0.18
C ALA A 127 -21.69 27.23 -0.79
N GLY A 128 -22.59 26.73 0.07
CA GLY A 128 -23.74 25.91 -0.31
C GLY A 128 -23.42 24.41 -0.49
N ASN A 129 -24.46 23.62 -0.81
CA ASN A 129 -24.35 22.16 -0.96
C ASN A 129 -23.74 21.79 -2.32
N ILE A 130 -22.42 21.59 -2.36
CA ILE A 130 -21.68 21.22 -3.58
C ILE A 130 -21.28 19.74 -3.48
N PRO A 131 -21.65 18.89 -4.46
CA PRO A 131 -21.23 17.50 -4.48
C PRO A 131 -19.69 17.35 -4.48
N ALA A 132 -19.18 16.38 -3.72
CA ALA A 132 -17.75 16.12 -3.60
C ALA A 132 -17.07 15.87 -4.97
N GLN A 133 -17.78 15.28 -5.93
CA GLN A 133 -17.29 15.07 -7.30
C GLN A 133 -16.99 16.40 -8.02
N ALA A 134 -17.86 17.41 -7.85
CA ALA A 134 -17.67 18.74 -8.41
C ALA A 134 -16.52 19.48 -7.71
N MET A 135 -16.37 19.34 -6.39
CA MET A 135 -15.22 19.85 -5.63
C MET A 135 -13.90 19.24 -6.13
N ASN A 136 -13.84 17.91 -6.26
CA ASN A 136 -12.64 17.19 -6.68
C ASN A 136 -12.23 17.49 -8.13
N TYR A 137 -13.21 17.64 -9.03
CA TYR A 137 -12.96 18.06 -10.41
C TYR A 137 -12.35 19.47 -10.47
N ASN A 138 -12.87 20.40 -9.65
CA ASN A 138 -12.35 21.77 -9.59
C ASN A 138 -10.99 21.86 -8.87
N ALA A 139 -10.73 21.05 -7.84
CA ALA A 139 -9.45 21.01 -7.11
C ALA A 139 -8.24 20.74 -8.03
N LYS A 140 -8.39 19.85 -9.03
CA LYS A 140 -7.35 19.58 -10.03
C LYS A 140 -6.97 20.83 -10.84
N LYS A 141 -7.93 21.73 -11.09
CA LYS A 141 -7.72 23.00 -11.82
C LYS A 141 -6.98 24.04 -10.95
N PHE A 142 -7.13 23.99 -9.62
CA PHE A 142 -6.38 24.84 -8.68
C PHE A 142 -4.92 24.40 -8.53
N LEU A 143 -4.63 23.09 -8.55
CA LEU A 143 -3.27 22.56 -8.43
C LEU A 143 -2.45 22.68 -9.73
N SER A 144 -3.09 22.82 -10.89
CA SER A 144 -2.38 22.92 -12.17
C SER A 144 -1.60 24.23 -12.34
N VAL A 145 -1.87 25.25 -11.53
CA VAL A 145 -1.31 26.60 -11.68
C VAL A 145 0.22 26.61 -11.50
N VAL A 146 0.75 25.84 -10.54
CA VAL A 146 2.20 25.69 -10.33
C VAL A 146 2.85 24.91 -11.47
N SER A 147 2.15 23.91 -12.02
CA SER A 147 2.60 23.14 -13.18
C SER A 147 2.71 24.00 -14.44
N ASP A 148 1.72 24.87 -14.67
CA ASP A 148 1.71 25.81 -15.80
C ASP A 148 2.87 26.82 -15.71
N LEU A 149 3.15 27.32 -14.50
CA LEU A 149 4.29 28.22 -14.24
C LEU A 149 5.62 27.53 -14.56
N ARG A 150 5.80 26.28 -14.12
CA ARG A 150 7.01 25.50 -14.40
C ARG A 150 7.20 25.26 -15.90
N LYS A 151 6.15 24.89 -16.64
CA LYS A 151 6.22 24.65 -18.09
C LYS A 151 6.61 25.90 -18.88
N LYS A 152 6.18 27.09 -18.43
CA LYS A 152 6.48 28.36 -19.12
C LYS A 152 7.96 28.73 -19.06
N PHE A 153 8.61 28.44 -17.94
CA PHE A 153 9.99 28.81 -17.67
C PHE A 153 10.90 27.57 -17.59
N GLU A 154 10.79 26.65 -18.55
CA GLU A 154 11.64 25.45 -18.65
C GLU A 154 12.78 25.71 -19.66
N LYS A 155 13.74 26.58 -19.30
CA LYS A 155 14.84 27.07 -20.16
C LYS A 155 16.07 26.14 -20.13
N SER A 156 16.22 25.28 -19.13
CA SER A 156 17.38 24.38 -18.93
C SER A 156 17.41 23.16 -19.87
N LYS A 157 16.30 22.80 -20.51
CA LYS A 157 16.19 21.62 -21.40
C LYS A 157 17.04 21.68 -22.67
N GLY A 158 17.43 22.87 -23.14
CA GLY A 158 18.21 23.04 -24.37
C GLY A 158 19.72 22.89 -24.22
N LEU A 159 20.24 22.75 -23.00
CA LEU A 159 21.68 22.70 -22.70
C LEU A 159 22.27 21.28 -22.73
N ALA A 160 21.43 20.23 -22.72
CA ALA A 160 21.87 18.85 -22.59
C ALA A 160 22.00 18.12 -23.95
N ARG A 161 23.14 17.44 -24.17
CA ARG A 161 23.35 16.51 -25.29
C ARG A 161 23.08 15.09 -24.83
N THR A 162 22.08 14.43 -25.42
CA THR A 162 21.80 13.01 -25.16
C THR A 162 22.86 12.13 -25.83
N LEU A 163 23.42 11.17 -25.09
CA LEU A 163 24.39 10.20 -25.60
C LEU A 163 23.77 8.80 -25.63
N LYS A 164 24.09 8.03 -26.68
CA LYS A 164 23.67 6.64 -26.75
C LYS A 164 24.58 5.79 -25.87
N SER A 165 24.02 5.21 -24.82
CA SER A 165 24.70 4.21 -24.00
C SER A 165 24.97 2.94 -24.81
N PRO A 166 26.11 2.25 -24.61
CA PRO A 166 26.32 0.89 -25.13
C PRO A 166 25.42 -0.16 -24.44
N ASP A 167 24.68 0.26 -23.43
CA ASP A 167 23.70 -0.50 -22.69
C ASP A 167 22.34 0.19 -22.84
N ASP A 168 21.42 -0.44 -23.55
CA ASP A 168 20.12 0.10 -23.96
C ASP A 168 19.20 0.44 -22.78
N LYS A 169 19.40 -0.21 -21.62
CA LYS A 169 18.65 0.05 -20.39
C LYS A 169 19.19 1.21 -19.54
N VAL A 170 20.27 1.86 -19.99
CA VAL A 170 20.87 3.00 -19.29
C VAL A 170 20.72 4.26 -20.12
N ALA A 171 19.95 5.22 -19.61
CA ALA A 171 19.83 6.53 -20.22
C ALA A 171 21.01 7.41 -19.80
N ILE A 172 21.69 8.04 -20.75
CA ILE A 172 22.85 8.90 -20.50
C ILE A 172 22.62 10.28 -21.11
N GLU A 173 22.70 11.30 -20.27
CA GLU A 173 22.55 12.71 -20.64
C GLU A 173 23.80 13.48 -20.23
N LEU A 174 24.35 14.25 -21.18
CA LEU A 174 25.49 15.12 -20.92
C LEU A 174 24.99 16.56 -20.79
N VAL A 175 25.08 17.15 -19.61
CA VAL A 175 24.35 18.38 -19.28
C VAL A 175 25.20 19.64 -19.51
N HIS A 176 26.53 19.56 -19.46
CA HIS A 176 27.36 20.76 -19.56
C HIS A 176 28.84 20.50 -19.93
N PHE A 177 29.44 21.41 -20.73
CA PHE A 177 30.88 21.60 -20.92
C PHE A 177 31.29 23.00 -20.42
N GLU A 178 32.02 23.05 -19.32
CA GLU A 178 32.55 24.30 -18.75
C GLU A 178 33.98 24.49 -19.32
N GLY A 179 34.07 25.04 -20.54
CA GLY A 179 35.31 25.12 -21.32
C GLY A 179 35.80 23.75 -21.86
N GLU A 180 37.08 23.65 -22.28
CA GLU A 180 37.65 22.42 -22.87
C GLU A 180 37.90 21.27 -21.87
N LYS A 181 37.71 21.46 -20.55
CA LYS A 181 38.30 20.58 -19.53
C LYS A 181 37.35 20.03 -18.45
N ILE A 182 36.13 20.56 -18.36
CA ILE A 182 35.12 20.16 -17.37
C ILE A 182 33.91 19.54 -18.07
N VAL A 183 33.40 18.45 -17.53
CA VAL A 183 32.20 17.78 -18.04
C VAL A 183 31.29 17.33 -16.91
N THR A 184 29.98 17.55 -17.06
CA THR A 184 28.95 17.02 -16.16
C THR A 184 28.05 16.06 -16.91
N GLY A 185 28.00 14.81 -16.45
CA GLY A 185 27.16 13.76 -17.00
C GLY A 185 26.19 13.19 -15.98
N LEU A 186 25.03 12.79 -16.47
CA LEU A 186 23.93 12.16 -15.75
C LEU A 186 23.65 10.80 -16.41
N ALA A 187 23.51 9.75 -15.60
CA ALA A 187 23.04 8.45 -16.04
C ALA A 187 21.89 7.97 -15.14
N LYS A 188 20.89 7.34 -15.75
CA LYS A 188 19.75 6.76 -15.05
C LYS A 188 19.54 5.32 -15.49
N THR A 189 19.19 4.45 -14.55
CA THR A 189 18.86 3.04 -14.81
C THR A 189 17.94 2.50 -13.71
N ILE A 190 17.34 1.36 -13.98
CA ILE A 190 16.69 0.51 -12.97
C ILE A 190 17.60 -0.69 -12.68
N VAL A 191 17.61 -1.16 -11.44
CA VAL A 191 18.42 -2.30 -10.97
C VAL A 191 17.54 -3.26 -10.16
N ASP A 192 17.67 -4.56 -10.41
CA ASP A 192 16.74 -5.58 -9.89
C ASP A 192 17.14 -6.12 -8.50
N THR A 193 17.38 -5.19 -7.57
CA THR A 193 17.89 -5.49 -6.21
C THR A 193 17.49 -4.39 -5.23
N SER A 194 17.75 -4.57 -3.93
CA SER A 194 17.41 -3.55 -2.92
C SER A 194 18.30 -2.31 -2.99
N ILE A 195 17.86 -1.22 -2.37
CA ILE A 195 18.67 0.00 -2.24
C ILE A 195 19.96 -0.26 -1.43
N GLU A 196 19.91 -1.13 -0.43
CA GLU A 196 21.07 -1.50 0.40
C GLU A 196 22.11 -2.28 -0.40
N GLU A 197 21.67 -3.24 -1.22
CA GLU A 197 22.56 -4.03 -2.06
C GLU A 197 23.23 -3.17 -3.14
N CYS A 198 22.48 -2.24 -3.74
CA CYS A 198 23.02 -1.25 -4.67
C CYS A 198 24.11 -0.40 -4.01
N ALA A 199 23.81 0.19 -2.85
CA ALA A 199 24.73 1.06 -2.15
C ALA A 199 25.95 0.32 -1.60
N ALA A 200 25.77 -0.88 -1.06
CA ALA A 200 26.85 -1.74 -0.60
C ALA A 200 27.79 -2.09 -1.74
N TRP A 201 27.27 -2.42 -2.92
CA TRP A 201 28.09 -2.68 -4.10
C TRP A 201 28.91 -1.45 -4.51
N VAL A 202 28.28 -0.27 -4.66
CA VAL A 202 29.00 0.96 -5.05
C VAL A 202 30.07 1.34 -4.02
N TYR A 203 29.80 1.17 -2.73
CA TYR A 203 30.76 1.46 -1.67
C TYR A 203 31.94 0.47 -1.61
N THR A 204 31.70 -0.81 -1.86
CA THR A 204 32.71 -1.88 -1.72
C THR A 204 33.47 -2.19 -3.01
N ASP A 205 32.91 -1.88 -4.19
CA ASP A 205 33.50 -2.22 -5.48
C ASP A 205 34.88 -1.56 -5.69
N ILE A 206 35.09 -0.35 -5.17
CA ILE A 206 36.34 0.41 -5.31
C ILE A 206 37.57 -0.36 -4.77
N ASN A 207 37.37 -1.25 -3.78
CA ASN A 207 38.44 -2.10 -3.23
C ASN A 207 38.23 -3.59 -3.51
N SER A 208 37.42 -3.93 -4.51
CA SER A 208 37.12 -5.33 -4.83
C SER A 208 38.31 -6.03 -5.49
N ARG A 209 38.42 -7.35 -5.29
CA ARG A 209 39.39 -8.19 -6.01
C ARG A 209 39.25 -8.06 -7.53
N GLU A 210 38.03 -7.82 -8.00
CA GLU A 210 37.72 -7.58 -9.41
C GLU A 210 38.39 -6.31 -9.95
N ILE A 211 38.25 -5.16 -9.26
CA ILE A 211 38.92 -3.92 -9.66
C ILE A 211 40.45 -4.05 -9.59
N GLN A 212 40.98 -4.66 -8.53
CA GLN A 212 42.41 -4.91 -8.37
C GLN A 212 42.97 -5.75 -9.55
N SER A 213 42.22 -6.75 -10.01
CA SER A 213 42.62 -7.60 -11.15
C SER A 213 42.62 -6.90 -12.52
N LYS A 214 41.93 -5.75 -12.65
CA LYS A 214 41.77 -4.97 -13.89
C LYS A 214 42.80 -3.85 -14.04
N ILE A 215 43.57 -3.55 -12.99
CA ILE A 215 44.66 -2.55 -13.02
C ILE A 215 45.65 -2.91 -14.13
N GLY A 216 45.97 -1.93 -14.99
CA GLY A 216 46.91 -2.09 -16.11
C GLY A 216 46.39 -2.91 -17.31
N LYS A 217 45.15 -3.43 -17.28
CA LYS A 217 44.61 -4.30 -18.35
C LYS A 217 43.48 -3.67 -19.17
N GLN A 218 42.55 -2.94 -18.54
CA GLN A 218 41.40 -2.33 -19.23
C GLN A 218 40.99 -0.98 -18.61
N GLY A 219 40.56 -0.03 -19.46
CA GLY A 219 39.90 1.20 -19.01
C GLY A 219 40.80 2.31 -18.49
N GLY A 220 42.12 2.20 -18.67
CA GLY A 220 43.09 3.24 -18.34
C GLY A 220 43.38 3.38 -16.84
N LEU A 221 42.90 2.48 -15.98
CA LEU A 221 43.26 2.49 -14.54
C LEU A 221 44.67 1.90 -14.37
N VAL A 222 45.59 2.71 -13.83
CA VAL A 222 47.02 2.38 -13.68
C VAL A 222 47.37 2.01 -12.24
N ASP A 223 46.76 2.69 -11.27
CA ASP A 223 46.95 2.41 -9.84
C ASP A 223 45.68 2.79 -9.05
N VAL A 224 45.42 2.07 -7.96
CA VAL A 224 44.34 2.38 -7.02
C VAL A 224 44.79 2.08 -5.58
N GLN A 225 44.65 3.06 -4.69
CA GLN A 225 44.97 2.93 -3.27
C GLN A 225 43.75 3.33 -2.44
N VAL A 226 43.39 2.53 -1.44
CA VAL A 226 42.20 2.75 -0.60
C VAL A 226 42.60 2.78 0.87
N LYS A 227 42.12 3.80 1.60
CA LYS A 227 42.29 3.95 3.04
C LYS A 227 40.91 4.07 3.68
N LYS A 228 40.45 3.00 4.34
CA LYS A 228 39.18 3.01 5.09
C LYS A 228 39.31 3.91 6.32
N ILE A 229 38.34 4.80 6.54
CA ILE A 229 38.31 5.70 7.70
C ILE A 229 37.31 5.15 8.73
N SER A 230 36.12 4.76 8.26
CA SER A 230 35.03 4.23 9.08
C SER A 230 34.19 3.24 8.28
N ASN A 231 33.10 2.75 8.87
CA ASN A 231 32.12 1.94 8.15
C ASN A 231 31.29 2.75 7.13
N HIS A 232 31.30 4.08 7.25
CA HIS A 232 30.53 4.99 6.40
C HIS A 232 31.39 5.90 5.51
N SER A 233 32.72 5.79 5.61
CA SER A 233 33.63 6.64 4.85
C SER A 233 34.99 5.99 4.56
N LEU A 234 35.51 6.25 3.36
CA LEU A 234 36.85 5.84 2.93
C LEU A 234 37.48 6.90 2.03
N TYR A 235 38.80 6.94 1.97
CA TYR A 235 39.55 7.66 0.95
C TYR A 235 40.08 6.70 -0.10
N TYR A 236 40.12 7.12 -1.35
CA TYR A 236 40.88 6.43 -2.39
C TYR A 236 41.58 7.38 -3.34
N LEU A 237 42.74 6.94 -3.82
CA LEU A 237 43.51 7.55 -4.91
C LEU A 237 43.40 6.63 -6.11
N SER A 238 43.04 7.17 -7.28
CA SER A 238 43.11 6.44 -8.54
C SER A 238 43.96 7.19 -9.56
N THR A 239 44.92 6.48 -10.15
CA THR A 239 45.80 6.99 -11.22
C THR A 239 45.30 6.44 -12.54
N ARG A 240 45.05 7.32 -13.51
CA ARG A 240 44.46 6.95 -14.80
C ARG A 240 45.25 7.48 -15.99
N ASP A 241 45.47 6.61 -16.96
CA ASP A 241 45.82 6.96 -18.33
C ASP A 241 44.55 7.21 -19.15
N LEU A 242 44.48 8.40 -19.76
CA LEU A 242 43.35 8.81 -20.58
C LEU A 242 43.43 8.26 -22.01
N GLY A 243 44.56 7.67 -22.42
CA GLY A 243 44.75 7.09 -23.75
C GLY A 243 44.75 8.13 -24.88
N ILE A 244 45.14 9.36 -24.58
CA ILE A 244 45.22 10.47 -25.54
C ILE A 244 46.70 10.68 -25.90
N PRO A 245 47.13 10.44 -27.15
CA PRO A 245 48.56 10.50 -27.54
C PRO A 245 49.27 11.82 -27.25
N LEU A 246 48.53 12.94 -27.18
CA LEU A 246 49.05 14.28 -26.93
C LEU A 246 49.19 14.64 -25.42
N LEU A 247 48.68 13.80 -24.51
CA LEU A 247 48.77 14.04 -23.06
C LEU A 247 49.93 13.27 -22.44
N LYS A 248 51.03 13.98 -22.13
CA LYS A 248 52.27 13.40 -21.60
C LYS A 248 52.24 12.94 -20.13
N ARG A 249 51.15 13.15 -19.39
CA ARG A 249 51.04 12.82 -17.95
C ARG A 249 49.72 12.15 -17.62
N HIS A 250 49.74 11.18 -16.69
CA HIS A 250 48.54 10.55 -16.12
C HIS A 250 47.68 11.55 -15.33
N ARG A 251 46.47 11.11 -14.93
CA ARG A 251 45.59 11.86 -14.04
C ARG A 251 45.40 11.13 -12.73
N ASP A 252 45.67 11.85 -11.65
CA ASP A 252 45.39 11.39 -10.29
C ASP A 252 44.05 11.97 -9.86
N PHE A 253 43.19 11.11 -9.33
CA PHE A 253 41.93 11.49 -8.69
C PHE A 253 42.00 11.07 -7.23
N ARG A 254 41.93 12.06 -6.34
CA ARG A 254 41.78 11.84 -4.91
C ARG A 254 40.32 12.00 -4.56
N THR A 255 39.81 11.07 -3.78
CA THR A 255 38.38 11.01 -3.49
C THR A 255 38.16 10.52 -2.08
N LYS A 256 37.22 11.16 -1.39
CA LYS A 256 36.59 10.63 -0.19
C LYS A 256 35.21 10.12 -0.56
N ALA A 257 34.93 8.83 -0.40
CA ALA A 257 33.58 8.31 -0.53
C ALA A 257 32.92 8.29 0.85
N ILE A 258 31.75 8.90 0.98
CA ILE A 258 30.93 8.87 2.19
C ILE A 258 29.57 8.33 1.80
N TRP A 259 29.05 7.32 2.50
CA TRP A 259 27.66 6.92 2.32
C TRP A 259 26.82 7.35 3.53
N ALA A 260 25.66 7.94 3.27
CA ALA A 260 24.71 8.35 4.30
C ALA A 260 23.28 8.05 3.86
N LYS A 261 22.42 7.67 4.81
CA LYS A 261 20.98 7.49 4.61
C LYS A 261 20.27 8.82 4.86
N SER A 262 19.49 9.31 3.89
CA SER A 262 18.77 10.58 4.01
C SER A 262 17.63 10.50 5.03
N ASN A 263 17.47 11.52 5.89
CA ASN A 263 16.39 11.63 6.89
C ASN A 263 15.17 12.42 6.38
N SER A 264 15.25 13.08 5.21
CA SER A 264 14.22 14.00 4.70
C SER A 264 13.37 13.43 3.55
N LYS A 265 13.70 12.23 3.07
CA LYS A 265 12.92 11.40 2.16
C LYS A 265 13.07 9.93 2.55
N PRO A 266 12.09 9.05 2.29
CA PRO A 266 12.34 7.63 2.37
C PRO A 266 13.43 7.30 1.34
N GLU A 267 14.54 6.71 1.80
CA GLU A 267 15.29 5.71 1.04
C GLU A 267 16.38 6.16 0.03
N GLY A 268 16.98 7.34 0.18
CA GLY A 268 18.20 7.71 -0.58
C GLY A 268 19.50 7.42 0.16
N ILE A 269 20.39 6.57 -0.40
CA ILE A 269 21.82 6.55 -0.02
C ILE A 269 22.58 7.46 -0.96
N VAL A 270 23.24 8.48 -0.39
CA VAL A 270 24.09 9.40 -1.14
C VAL A 270 25.55 8.98 -0.98
N ILE A 271 26.25 8.75 -2.09
CA ILE A 271 27.70 8.67 -2.10
C ILE A 271 28.26 9.94 -2.69
N ASP A 272 28.81 10.79 -1.83
CA ASP A 272 29.51 12.02 -2.19
C ASP A 272 31.02 11.72 -2.30
N VAL A 273 31.65 12.29 -3.33
CA VAL A 273 33.01 12.06 -3.80
C VAL A 273 33.69 13.41 -4.01
N ALA A 274 34.27 14.02 -2.97
CA ALA A 274 35.20 15.14 -3.14
C ALA A 274 36.14 15.25 -1.94
N ASP A 275 37.45 15.15 -2.17
CA ASP A 275 38.46 15.77 -1.27
C ASP A 275 39.83 15.86 -1.97
N ASN A 276 40.51 17.01 -1.83
CA ASN A 276 41.84 17.30 -2.36
C ASN A 276 42.93 17.38 -1.28
N ARG A 277 42.68 16.95 -0.02
CA ARG A 277 43.72 17.03 1.02
C ARG A 277 44.99 16.23 0.67
N GLU A 278 46.14 16.91 0.76
CA GLU A 278 47.47 16.36 0.41
C GLU A 278 48.11 15.54 1.54
N ASP A 279 47.52 15.56 2.74
CA ASP A 279 48.04 14.93 3.97
C ASP A 279 47.88 13.39 3.99
N ILE A 280 46.90 12.85 3.24
CA ILE A 280 46.57 11.41 3.25
C ILE A 280 47.29 10.64 2.14
N PHE A 281 47.39 11.22 0.94
CA PHE A 281 48.10 10.63 -0.20
C PHE A 281 49.13 11.63 -0.74
N PRO A 282 50.43 11.29 -0.76
CA PRO A 282 51.48 12.21 -1.23
C PRO A 282 51.32 12.57 -2.72
N ARG A 283 51.88 13.71 -3.12
CA ARG A 283 51.77 14.23 -4.49
C ARG A 283 52.68 13.48 -5.46
N ASN A 284 52.08 12.83 -6.46
CA ASN A 284 52.81 12.26 -7.59
C ASN A 284 53.23 13.37 -8.58
N LYS A 285 54.53 13.65 -8.67
CA LYS A 285 55.06 14.69 -9.57
C LYS A 285 54.91 14.35 -11.07
N ASN A 286 54.70 13.06 -11.39
CA ASN A 286 54.58 12.56 -12.76
C ASN A 286 53.14 12.54 -13.28
N ALA A 287 52.15 12.79 -12.42
CA ALA A 287 50.75 12.89 -12.77
C ALA A 287 50.22 14.32 -12.58
N LYS A 288 49.12 14.64 -13.26
CA LYS A 288 48.40 15.90 -13.07
C LYS A 288 47.16 15.62 -12.22
N LEU A 289 47.00 16.36 -11.13
CA LEU A 289 45.85 16.21 -10.24
C LEU A 289 44.58 16.68 -10.96
N ALA A 290 43.63 15.78 -11.13
CA ALA A 290 42.28 16.04 -11.63
C ALA A 290 41.28 15.95 -10.47
N SER A 291 40.08 16.48 -10.67
CA SER A 291 39.01 16.39 -9.67
C SER A 291 37.77 15.76 -10.27
N VAL A 292 37.10 14.94 -9.47
CA VAL A 292 35.82 14.33 -9.79
C VAL A 292 34.89 14.52 -8.61
N HIS A 293 33.65 14.92 -8.90
CA HIS A 293 32.55 14.98 -7.96
C HIS A 293 31.44 14.07 -8.45
N THR A 294 31.17 13.01 -7.70
CA THR A 294 30.21 11.98 -8.11
C THR A 294 29.16 11.82 -7.04
N PHE A 295 27.90 11.73 -7.48
CA PHE A 295 26.73 11.56 -6.67
C PHE A 295 25.95 10.34 -7.15
N TRP A 296 25.65 9.44 -6.23
CA TRP A 296 24.71 8.34 -6.43
C TRP A 296 23.46 8.60 -5.62
N SER A 297 22.29 8.35 -6.21
CA SER A 297 21.02 8.25 -5.49
C SER A 297 20.30 6.98 -5.90
N PHE A 298 19.79 6.30 -4.89
CA PHE A 298 18.99 5.09 -5.01
C PHE A 298 17.59 5.42 -4.51
N GLU A 299 16.56 5.04 -5.24
CA GLU A 299 15.17 5.21 -4.82
C GLU A 299 14.44 3.86 -5.03
N PRO A 300 13.64 3.40 -4.07
CA PRO A 300 12.86 2.17 -4.22
C PRO A 300 11.81 2.34 -5.32
N LEU A 301 11.53 1.27 -6.05
CA LEU A 301 10.40 1.12 -6.95
C LEU A 301 9.53 -0.05 -6.51
N ASP A 302 8.31 -0.13 -7.03
CA ASP A 302 7.44 -1.28 -6.81
C ASP A 302 8.15 -2.57 -7.29
N PRO A 303 8.18 -3.62 -6.47
CA PRO A 303 8.80 -4.88 -6.85
C PRO A 303 8.03 -5.58 -7.98
N ILE A 304 8.72 -6.41 -8.76
CA ILE A 304 8.13 -7.28 -9.78
C ILE A 304 8.17 -8.72 -9.24
N GLY A 305 7.02 -9.22 -8.80
CA GLY A 305 6.96 -10.45 -8.00
C GLY A 305 7.80 -10.28 -6.73
N ASP A 306 8.71 -11.23 -6.48
CA ASP A 306 9.66 -11.16 -5.35
C ASP A 306 10.91 -10.31 -5.64
N ILE A 307 11.02 -9.72 -6.84
CA ILE A 307 12.21 -8.98 -7.26
C ILE A 307 12.05 -7.51 -6.89
N GLN A 308 12.81 -7.06 -5.90
CA GLN A 308 12.91 -5.63 -5.58
C GLN A 308 13.49 -4.84 -6.75
N GLN A 309 12.98 -3.64 -6.96
CA GLN A 309 13.38 -2.74 -8.03
C GLN A 309 13.93 -1.46 -7.41
N THR A 310 15.08 -1.00 -7.89
CA THR A 310 15.70 0.25 -7.44
C THR A 310 15.96 1.16 -8.63
N ALA A 311 15.40 2.36 -8.60
CA ALA A 311 15.77 3.44 -9.50
C ALA A 311 17.11 4.03 -9.07
N VAL A 312 18.05 4.11 -10.01
CA VAL A 312 19.40 4.62 -9.77
C VAL A 312 19.65 5.86 -10.60
N THR A 313 20.01 6.94 -9.92
CA THR A 313 20.51 8.18 -10.55
C THR A 313 21.99 8.33 -10.22
N PHE A 314 22.81 8.42 -11.26
CA PHE A 314 24.25 8.63 -11.19
C PHE A 314 24.61 9.95 -11.83
N ILE A 315 25.33 10.82 -11.13
CA ILE A 315 25.77 12.11 -11.65
C ILE A 315 27.25 12.27 -11.37
N SER A 316 28.02 12.68 -12.37
CA SER A 316 29.45 12.89 -12.23
C SER A 316 29.88 14.16 -12.93
N LYS A 317 30.50 15.08 -12.17
CA LYS A 317 31.21 16.25 -12.66
C LYS A 317 32.72 15.96 -12.61
N VAL A 318 33.39 16.00 -13.76
CA VAL A 318 34.81 15.67 -13.89
C VAL A 318 35.54 16.88 -14.46
N ASP A 319 36.61 17.32 -13.79
CA ASP A 319 37.58 18.29 -14.28
C ASP A 319 38.94 17.60 -14.46
N LEU A 320 39.31 17.39 -15.73
CA LEU A 320 40.56 16.71 -16.07
C LEU A 320 41.81 17.62 -15.98
N LYS A 321 41.64 18.91 -15.69
CA LYS A 321 42.68 19.94 -15.53
C LYS A 321 43.69 20.04 -16.70
N GLY A 322 43.74 21.20 -17.35
CA GLY A 322 44.60 21.49 -18.51
C GLY A 322 43.83 21.56 -19.82
N ASN A 323 44.53 21.72 -20.94
CA ASN A 323 43.90 21.79 -22.26
C ASN A 323 43.65 20.36 -22.76
N ILE A 324 42.38 19.96 -22.81
CA ILE A 324 41.95 18.66 -23.32
C ILE A 324 41.13 18.93 -24.59
N PRO A 325 41.53 18.43 -25.77
CA PRO A 325 40.75 18.63 -26.98
C PRO A 325 39.31 18.12 -26.81
N THR A 326 38.32 18.86 -27.31
CA THR A 326 36.89 18.52 -27.20
C THR A 326 36.57 17.12 -27.74
N ILE A 327 37.24 16.71 -28.83
CA ILE A 327 37.11 15.36 -29.41
C ILE A 327 37.52 14.27 -28.41
N ALA A 328 38.54 14.55 -27.61
CA ALA A 328 39.03 13.62 -26.59
C ALA A 328 38.11 13.60 -25.36
N MET A 329 37.57 14.75 -24.95
CA MET A 329 36.53 14.85 -23.91
C MET A 329 35.28 14.03 -24.28
N ASN A 330 34.81 14.12 -25.53
CA ASN A 330 33.67 13.35 -26.03
C ASN A 330 33.89 11.83 -25.98
N LYS A 331 35.14 11.36 -26.08
CA LYS A 331 35.50 9.93 -25.96
C LYS A 331 35.60 9.45 -24.52
N ILE A 332 35.92 10.35 -23.57
CA ILE A 332 36.17 10.01 -22.17
C ILE A 332 34.91 10.16 -21.33
N ALA A 333 34.11 11.21 -21.56
CA ALA A 333 32.92 11.50 -20.75
C ALA A 333 31.92 10.32 -20.62
N PRO A 334 31.59 9.56 -21.68
CA PRO A 334 30.71 8.41 -21.55
C PRO A 334 31.27 7.30 -20.63
N LYS A 335 32.61 7.17 -20.54
CA LYS A 335 33.27 6.12 -19.73
C LYS A 335 33.01 6.29 -18.24
N PHE A 336 32.80 7.51 -17.76
CA PHE A 336 32.42 7.76 -16.37
C PHE A 336 30.97 7.39 -16.08
N LEU A 337 30.11 7.37 -17.11
CA LEU A 337 28.69 7.07 -16.99
C LEU A 337 28.41 5.55 -17.10
N LEU A 338 29.37 4.79 -17.64
CA LEU A 338 29.35 3.31 -17.68
C LEU A 338 29.37 2.64 -16.30
N HIS A 339 29.64 3.37 -15.21
CA HIS A 339 29.52 2.82 -13.85
C HIS A 339 28.08 2.41 -13.51
N ALA A 340 27.08 3.19 -13.95
CA ALA A 340 25.66 2.85 -13.77
C ALA A 340 25.29 1.55 -14.52
N SER A 341 25.84 1.37 -15.74
CA SER A 341 25.67 0.13 -16.52
C SER A 341 26.21 -1.10 -15.78
N ARG A 342 27.41 -1.00 -15.17
CA ARG A 342 28.02 -2.12 -14.42
C ARG A 342 27.16 -2.54 -13.23
N LEU A 343 26.67 -1.58 -12.46
CA LEU A 343 25.78 -1.86 -11.33
C LEU A 343 24.52 -2.60 -11.80
N ARG A 344 23.87 -2.11 -12.87
CA ARG A 344 22.71 -2.79 -13.46
C ARG A 344 23.05 -4.22 -13.90
N LYS A 345 24.15 -4.43 -14.64
CA LYS A 345 24.52 -5.77 -15.14
C LYS A 345 24.78 -6.76 -13.99
N LYS A 346 25.31 -6.27 -12.86
CA LYS A 346 25.65 -7.10 -11.70
C LYS A 346 24.42 -7.76 -11.08
N PHE A 347 23.29 -7.06 -11.09
CA PHE A 347 22.03 -7.48 -10.49
C PHE A 347 20.95 -7.73 -11.54
N ASP A 348 21.33 -8.02 -12.78
CA ASP A 348 20.37 -8.22 -13.86
C ASP A 348 19.55 -9.50 -13.63
N LYS A 349 18.24 -9.34 -13.46
CA LYS A 349 17.26 -10.42 -13.33
C LYS A 349 16.21 -10.36 -14.45
N SER A 350 16.57 -9.77 -15.60
CA SER A 350 15.68 -9.57 -16.74
C SER A 350 14.94 -10.83 -17.18
N ASP A 351 15.57 -12.01 -17.14
CA ASP A 351 14.92 -13.26 -17.56
C ASP A 351 13.86 -13.72 -16.57
N LEU A 352 14.08 -13.50 -15.27
CA LEU A 352 13.09 -13.77 -14.23
C LEU A 352 11.93 -12.76 -14.32
N ILE A 353 12.22 -11.49 -14.59
CA ILE A 353 11.20 -10.44 -14.84
C ILE A 353 10.35 -10.79 -16.06
N LYS A 354 10.95 -11.15 -17.20
CA LYS A 354 10.20 -11.60 -18.38
C LYS A 354 9.30 -12.78 -18.05
N SER A 355 9.76 -13.70 -17.23
CA SER A 355 8.94 -14.85 -16.82
C SER A 355 7.80 -14.47 -15.87
N TYR A 356 7.89 -13.37 -15.11
CA TYR A 356 6.77 -12.78 -14.34
C TYR A 356 5.82 -12.01 -15.25
N GLU A 357 6.34 -11.27 -16.24
CA GLU A 357 5.53 -10.53 -17.20
C GLU A 357 4.78 -11.46 -18.15
N GLN A 358 5.37 -12.61 -18.51
CA GLN A 358 4.73 -13.62 -19.34
C GLN A 358 3.67 -14.42 -18.57
N SER A 359 3.87 -14.69 -17.27
CA SER A 359 2.81 -15.24 -16.41
C SER A 359 1.67 -14.23 -16.23
N LYS A 360 2.00 -12.95 -16.07
CA LYS A 360 1.07 -11.83 -15.98
C LYS A 360 0.25 -11.63 -17.27
N GLU A 361 0.83 -11.76 -18.45
CA GLU A 361 0.08 -11.77 -19.72
C GLU A 361 -0.83 -13.00 -19.86
N ASN A 362 -0.40 -14.17 -19.41
CA ASN A 362 -1.23 -15.39 -19.39
C ASN A 362 -2.39 -15.31 -18.38
N VAL A 363 -2.23 -14.57 -17.28
CA VAL A 363 -3.28 -14.35 -16.27
C VAL A 363 -4.21 -13.20 -16.68
N ALA A 364 -3.69 -12.10 -17.20
CA ALA A 364 -4.49 -10.97 -17.73
C ALA A 364 -5.31 -11.36 -18.96
N ALA A 365 -4.81 -12.25 -19.84
CA ALA A 365 -5.56 -12.81 -20.96
C ALA A 365 -6.75 -13.70 -20.50
N ASN A 366 -6.75 -14.16 -19.25
CA ASN A 366 -7.81 -14.96 -18.65
C ASN A 366 -8.84 -14.13 -17.85
N ILE A 367 -8.80 -12.80 -17.91
CA ILE A 367 -9.68 -11.94 -17.10
C ILE A 367 -10.46 -10.99 -18.01
N SER A 368 -11.64 -11.43 -18.41
CA SER A 368 -12.68 -10.63 -19.05
C SER A 368 -14.01 -10.96 -18.37
N ARG A 369 -14.96 -10.01 -18.35
CA ARG A 369 -16.35 -10.22 -17.89
C ARG A 369 -16.95 -11.50 -18.50
N ASN A 370 -16.48 -11.92 -19.68
CA ASN A 370 -16.88 -13.15 -20.37
C ASN A 370 -16.49 -14.46 -19.66
N ASN A 371 -15.57 -14.42 -18.70
CA ASN A 371 -15.12 -15.60 -17.93
C ASN A 371 -15.88 -15.77 -16.60
N ILE A 372 -16.75 -14.81 -16.24
CA ILE A 372 -17.67 -14.94 -15.10
C ILE A 372 -18.90 -15.67 -15.60
N GLU A 373 -19.37 -16.68 -14.84
CA GLU A 373 -20.61 -17.38 -15.18
C GLU A 373 -21.75 -16.35 -15.32
N PRO A 374 -22.45 -16.28 -16.47
CA PRO A 374 -23.45 -15.24 -16.69
C PRO A 374 -24.59 -15.24 -15.65
N SER A 375 -24.85 -16.38 -15.00
CA SER A 375 -25.84 -16.51 -13.93
C SER A 375 -25.44 -15.85 -12.61
N LEU A 376 -24.15 -15.58 -12.42
CA LEU A 376 -23.62 -14.90 -11.23
C LEU A 376 -23.47 -13.39 -11.45
N LEU A 377 -23.57 -12.89 -12.67
CA LEU A 377 -23.46 -11.45 -12.94
C LEU A 377 -24.71 -10.73 -12.43
N VAL A 378 -24.48 -9.71 -11.61
CA VAL A 378 -25.50 -8.80 -11.07
C VAL A 378 -25.16 -7.39 -11.48
N GLU A 379 -26.16 -6.63 -11.94
CA GLU A 379 -25.97 -5.23 -12.28
C GLU A 379 -26.02 -4.38 -10.99
N CYS A 380 -25.11 -3.42 -10.84
CA CYS A 380 -24.95 -2.63 -9.63
C CYS A 380 -26.23 -1.88 -9.23
N PHE A 381 -27.04 -1.44 -10.20
CA PHE A 381 -28.29 -0.73 -9.91
C PHE A 381 -29.35 -1.60 -9.24
N GLU A 382 -29.20 -2.93 -9.29
CA GLU A 382 -30.08 -3.88 -8.59
C GLU A 382 -29.76 -4.01 -7.10
N LEU A 383 -28.65 -3.41 -6.65
CA LEU A 383 -28.22 -3.40 -5.26
C LEU A 383 -28.62 -2.11 -4.54
N GLU A 384 -29.41 -2.26 -3.48
CA GLU A 384 -29.73 -1.19 -2.55
C GLU A 384 -28.83 -1.28 -1.32
N PHE A 385 -27.84 -0.39 -1.21
CA PHE A 385 -26.95 -0.35 -0.04
C PHE A 385 -27.65 0.26 1.18
N GLU A 386 -27.65 -0.46 2.31
CA GLU A 386 -28.12 0.10 3.57
C GLU A 386 -27.21 1.26 4.00
N LYS A 387 -27.81 2.29 4.60
CA LYS A 387 -27.09 3.46 5.11
C LYS A 387 -26.98 3.42 6.63
N ASP A 388 -25.87 3.93 7.16
CA ASP A 388 -25.69 4.13 8.59
C ASP A 388 -26.35 5.44 9.08
N GLU A 389 -26.19 5.76 10.36
CA GLU A 389 -26.74 6.99 10.99
C GLU A 389 -26.22 8.28 10.35
N LYS A 390 -25.09 8.22 9.64
CA LYS A 390 -24.47 9.37 8.95
C LYS A 390 -24.87 9.44 7.47
N GLY A 391 -25.68 8.49 6.99
CA GLY A 391 -26.09 8.39 5.60
C GLY A 391 -25.04 7.77 4.68
N GLU A 392 -23.97 7.19 5.21
CA GLU A 392 -22.91 6.49 4.46
C GLU A 392 -23.28 5.01 4.27
N ARG A 393 -22.69 4.33 3.27
CA ARG A 393 -22.93 2.88 3.07
C ARG A 393 -22.50 2.14 4.34
N LYS A 394 -23.42 1.35 4.92
CA LYS A 394 -23.22 0.65 6.17
C LYS A 394 -22.19 -0.47 6.00
N SER A 395 -21.02 -0.27 6.59
CA SER A 395 -19.94 -1.26 6.63
C SER A 395 -20.17 -2.28 7.75
N LEU A 396 -20.09 -3.56 7.41
CA LEU A 396 -20.09 -4.70 8.32
C LEU A 396 -18.68 -5.01 8.84
N GLY A 397 -17.65 -4.56 8.12
CA GLY A 397 -16.26 -4.80 8.46
C GLY A 397 -15.32 -4.40 7.32
N ARG A 398 -14.02 -4.38 7.59
CA ARG A 398 -12.98 -4.14 6.60
C ARG A 398 -12.04 -5.35 6.57
N GLY A 399 -11.95 -6.00 5.41
CA GLY A 399 -11.05 -7.13 5.16
C GLY A 399 -9.76 -6.69 4.47
N ALA A 400 -8.94 -7.66 4.07
CA ALA A 400 -7.68 -7.42 3.35
C ALA A 400 -7.89 -6.76 1.97
N PHE A 401 -9.03 -7.03 1.33
CA PHE A 401 -9.33 -6.63 -0.05
C PHE A 401 -10.22 -5.37 -0.18
N GLY A 402 -10.82 -4.91 0.93
CA GLY A 402 -11.75 -3.79 0.92
C GLY A 402 -12.77 -3.84 2.06
N ASN A 403 -13.90 -3.16 1.89
CA ASN A 403 -14.97 -3.17 2.88
C ASN A 403 -16.01 -4.24 2.55
N VAL A 404 -16.66 -4.76 3.58
CA VAL A 404 -17.86 -5.59 3.43
C VAL A 404 -19.04 -4.70 3.77
N LEU A 405 -19.90 -4.45 2.79
CA LEU A 405 -21.06 -3.59 2.90
C LEU A 405 -22.33 -4.41 3.03
N LEU A 406 -23.32 -3.85 3.70
CA LEU A 406 -24.66 -4.43 3.77
C LEU A 406 -25.50 -3.92 2.60
N ALA A 407 -26.02 -4.85 1.80
CA ALA A 407 -26.83 -4.55 0.63
C ALA A 407 -28.10 -5.41 0.60
N ASP A 408 -29.13 -4.93 -0.09
CA ASP A 408 -30.33 -5.66 -0.44
C ASP A 408 -30.35 -5.91 -1.94
N TYR A 409 -30.59 -7.16 -2.34
CA TYR A 409 -30.74 -7.59 -3.71
C TYR A 409 -32.11 -8.24 -3.90
N HIS A 410 -33.05 -7.53 -4.52
CA HIS A 410 -34.44 -7.96 -4.73
C HIS A 410 -35.13 -8.50 -3.46
N GLY A 411 -34.94 -7.83 -2.32
CA GLY A 411 -35.48 -8.22 -1.01
C GLY A 411 -34.64 -9.26 -0.26
N THR A 412 -33.51 -9.69 -0.83
CA THR A 412 -32.54 -10.58 -0.18
C THR A 412 -31.38 -9.78 0.38
N ARG A 413 -31.29 -9.68 1.70
CA ARG A 413 -30.13 -9.03 2.36
C ARG A 413 -28.87 -9.87 2.17
N CYS A 414 -27.81 -9.22 1.71
CA CYS A 414 -26.52 -9.83 1.40
C CYS A 414 -25.34 -9.00 1.94
N ALA A 415 -24.20 -9.66 2.07
CA ALA A 415 -22.92 -9.03 2.35
C ALA A 415 -22.17 -8.80 1.03
N TYR A 416 -21.93 -7.54 0.67
CA TYR A 416 -21.21 -7.16 -0.54
C TYR A 416 -19.76 -6.84 -0.21
N LYS A 417 -18.82 -7.72 -0.60
CA LYS A 417 -17.38 -7.53 -0.43
C LYS A 417 -16.87 -6.68 -1.60
N GLU A 418 -16.69 -5.39 -1.37
CA GLU A 418 -16.24 -4.43 -2.39
C GLU A 418 -14.71 -4.47 -2.54
N ILE A 419 -14.23 -4.29 -3.77
CA ILE A 419 -12.82 -3.99 -4.03
C ILE A 419 -12.67 -2.47 -4.11
N LEU A 420 -11.87 -1.91 -3.21
CA LEU A 420 -11.63 -0.48 -3.21
C LEU A 420 -10.81 -0.07 -4.45
N PRO A 421 -11.14 1.05 -5.13
CA PRO A 421 -10.34 1.53 -6.25
C PRO A 421 -8.87 1.79 -5.91
N SER A 422 -8.56 2.13 -4.67
CA SER A 422 -7.20 2.31 -4.16
C SER A 422 -6.42 1.00 -3.98
N ALA A 423 -7.13 -0.13 -3.91
CA ALA A 423 -6.57 -1.47 -3.79
C ALA A 423 -6.53 -2.21 -5.13
N LEU A 424 -7.04 -1.62 -6.23
CA LEU A 424 -6.95 -2.17 -7.58
C LEU A 424 -5.51 -2.12 -8.11
N ASN A 425 -4.70 -3.06 -7.66
CA ASN A 425 -3.47 -3.47 -8.32
C ASN A 425 -3.66 -4.90 -8.87
N GLU A 426 -2.73 -5.33 -9.70
CA GLU A 426 -2.82 -6.61 -10.39
C GLU A 426 -2.88 -7.81 -9.44
N GLU A 427 -2.04 -7.83 -8.40
CA GLU A 427 -2.05 -8.88 -7.38
C GLU A 427 -3.40 -8.99 -6.67
N THR A 428 -4.03 -7.86 -6.36
CA THR A 428 -5.35 -7.82 -5.70
C THR A 428 -6.44 -8.30 -6.66
N MET A 429 -6.35 -7.98 -7.94
CA MET A 429 -7.26 -8.49 -8.97
C MET A 429 -7.11 -10.00 -9.13
N GLU A 430 -5.89 -10.53 -9.21
CA GLU A 430 -5.64 -11.97 -9.31
C GLU A 430 -6.22 -12.74 -8.13
N ARG A 431 -5.98 -12.28 -6.90
CA ARG A 431 -6.55 -12.90 -5.69
C ARG A 431 -8.08 -12.83 -5.67
N PHE A 432 -8.66 -11.72 -6.12
CA PHE A 432 -10.11 -11.58 -6.24
C PHE A 432 -10.70 -12.58 -7.24
N PHE A 433 -10.09 -12.72 -8.43
CA PHE A 433 -10.57 -13.66 -9.45
C PHE A 433 -10.38 -15.12 -9.03
N LEU A 434 -9.31 -15.40 -8.30
CA LEU A 434 -9.09 -16.70 -7.70
C LEU A 434 -10.17 -17.00 -6.64
N GLU A 435 -10.46 -16.05 -5.76
CA GLU A 435 -11.56 -16.14 -4.80
C GLU A 435 -12.90 -16.35 -5.53
N LEU A 436 -13.19 -15.58 -6.59
CA LEU A 436 -14.39 -15.72 -7.39
C LEU A 436 -14.52 -17.11 -8.05
N LYS A 437 -13.46 -17.58 -8.71
CA LYS A 437 -13.43 -18.90 -9.37
C LYS A 437 -13.68 -20.03 -8.37
N LEU A 438 -13.15 -19.90 -7.15
CA LEU A 438 -13.41 -20.82 -6.06
C LEU A 438 -14.87 -20.70 -5.58
N VAL A 439 -15.24 -19.56 -4.99
CA VAL A 439 -16.52 -19.37 -4.29
C VAL A 439 -17.74 -19.45 -5.19
N GLY A 440 -17.62 -19.11 -6.48
CA GLY A 440 -18.71 -19.19 -7.46
C GLY A 440 -19.27 -20.61 -7.59
N SER A 441 -18.43 -21.63 -7.43
CA SER A 441 -18.80 -23.06 -7.58
C SER A 441 -19.12 -23.78 -6.27
N LEU A 442 -18.84 -23.16 -5.11
CA LEU A 442 -19.04 -23.81 -3.81
C LEU A 442 -20.50 -23.70 -3.37
N ARG A 443 -21.09 -24.84 -3.03
CA ARG A 443 -22.45 -24.98 -2.48
C ARG A 443 -22.38 -25.95 -1.31
N HIS A 444 -22.38 -25.43 -0.08
CA HIS A 444 -22.33 -26.24 1.14
C HIS A 444 -22.91 -25.46 2.33
N PRO A 445 -23.70 -26.08 3.24
CA PRO A 445 -24.33 -25.36 4.35
C PRO A 445 -23.35 -24.66 5.30
N ASN A 446 -22.12 -25.14 5.39
CA ASN A 446 -21.05 -24.61 6.24
C ASN A 446 -19.98 -23.81 5.48
N ILE A 447 -20.31 -23.31 4.29
CA ILE A 447 -19.50 -22.34 3.54
C ILE A 447 -20.38 -21.14 3.23
N ALA A 448 -19.84 -19.92 3.37
CA ALA A 448 -20.54 -18.70 3.01
C ALA A 448 -20.87 -18.70 1.51
N GLN A 449 -22.15 -18.70 1.20
CA GLN A 449 -22.66 -18.85 -0.16
C GLN A 449 -22.44 -17.58 -0.98
N CYS A 450 -21.70 -17.69 -2.09
CA CYS A 450 -21.67 -16.66 -3.13
C CYS A 450 -23.04 -16.58 -3.82
N LEU A 451 -23.62 -15.39 -3.86
CA LEU A 451 -24.93 -15.09 -4.45
C LEU A 451 -24.80 -14.44 -5.83
N GLY A 452 -23.74 -13.69 -6.07
CA GLY A 452 -23.54 -12.93 -7.30
C GLY A 452 -22.27 -12.10 -7.28
N VAL A 453 -22.01 -11.43 -8.40
CA VAL A 453 -20.80 -10.64 -8.66
C VAL A 453 -21.20 -9.39 -9.42
N VAL A 454 -20.74 -8.25 -8.94
CA VAL A 454 -20.79 -6.99 -9.67
C VAL A 454 -19.44 -6.76 -10.32
N TRP A 455 -19.45 -6.57 -11.64
CA TRP A 455 -18.24 -6.30 -12.43
C TRP A 455 -18.53 -5.18 -13.44
N GLU A 456 -18.39 -3.93 -12.98
CA GLU A 456 -18.65 -2.71 -13.74
C GLU A 456 -17.49 -1.72 -13.65
N ALA A 457 -17.45 -0.72 -14.53
CA ALA A 457 -16.29 0.18 -14.72
C ALA A 457 -15.74 0.84 -13.44
N ASN A 458 -16.56 1.07 -12.41
CA ASN A 458 -16.15 1.70 -11.16
C ASN A 458 -16.57 0.93 -9.90
N GLU A 459 -17.16 -0.25 -10.03
CA GLU A 459 -17.75 -0.99 -8.91
C GLU A 459 -17.53 -2.48 -9.15
N HIS A 460 -16.78 -3.10 -8.25
CA HIS A 460 -16.37 -4.49 -8.34
C HIS A 460 -16.55 -5.12 -6.97
N GLY A 461 -17.23 -6.26 -6.92
CA GLY A 461 -17.42 -6.95 -5.65
C GLY A 461 -18.16 -8.27 -5.78
N ILE A 462 -18.04 -9.07 -4.73
CA ILE A 462 -18.72 -10.36 -4.62
C ILE A 462 -19.81 -10.24 -3.57
N MET A 463 -21.00 -10.71 -3.91
CA MET A 463 -22.14 -10.81 -3.01
C MET A 463 -22.13 -12.18 -2.32
N PHE A 464 -22.19 -12.18 -1.00
CA PHE A 464 -22.32 -13.37 -0.18
C PHE A 464 -23.62 -13.34 0.63
N GLU A 465 -24.08 -14.50 1.06
CA GLU A 465 -25.15 -14.59 2.07
C GLU A 465 -24.78 -13.78 3.32
N LEU A 466 -25.76 -13.10 3.90
CA LEU A 466 -25.54 -12.31 5.11
C LEU A 466 -25.53 -13.22 6.35
N CYS A 467 -24.43 -13.18 7.10
CA CYS A 467 -24.31 -13.78 8.42
C CYS A 467 -24.41 -12.68 9.49
N LYS A 468 -25.60 -12.42 10.06
CA LYS A 468 -25.84 -11.23 10.91
C LYS A 468 -24.97 -11.15 12.18
N ASN A 469 -24.43 -12.29 12.61
CA ASN A 469 -23.65 -12.42 13.83
C ASN A 469 -22.14 -12.21 13.62
N GLY A 470 -21.68 -11.98 12.38
CA GLY A 470 -20.28 -11.65 12.08
C GLY A 470 -19.31 -12.82 12.23
N GLY A 471 -18.02 -12.51 12.37
CA GLY A 471 -16.96 -13.48 12.62
C GLY A 471 -17.10 -14.17 13.98
N LEU A 472 -16.76 -15.45 14.05
CA LEU A 472 -16.95 -16.30 15.22
C LEU A 472 -16.10 -15.86 16.42
N ASP A 473 -14.90 -15.34 16.16
CA ASP A 473 -14.02 -14.82 17.20
C ASP A 473 -14.62 -13.55 17.86
N ASP A 474 -15.05 -12.58 17.05
CA ASP A 474 -15.68 -11.36 17.54
C ASP A 474 -17.05 -11.61 18.15
N PHE A 475 -17.81 -12.58 17.60
CA PHE A 475 -19.06 -13.04 18.19
C PHE A 475 -18.86 -13.50 19.63
N LEU A 476 -17.84 -14.33 19.90
CA LEU A 476 -17.54 -14.82 21.24
C LEU A 476 -17.07 -13.69 22.18
N LYS A 477 -16.24 -12.78 21.69
CA LYS A 477 -15.75 -11.64 22.50
C LYS A 477 -16.87 -10.67 22.91
N LYS A 478 -17.98 -10.61 22.16
CA LYS A 478 -19.09 -9.68 22.38
C LYS A 478 -19.91 -9.99 23.64
N TYR A 479 -19.98 -11.25 24.06
CA TYR A 479 -20.89 -11.67 25.12
C TYR A 479 -20.20 -11.74 26.49
N SER A 480 -20.99 -11.47 27.54
CA SER A 480 -20.52 -11.56 28.92
C SER A 480 -20.21 -13.01 29.34
N LYS A 481 -19.36 -13.19 30.35
CA LYS A 481 -19.07 -14.52 30.91
C LYS A 481 -20.33 -15.31 31.30
N LYS A 482 -21.39 -14.63 31.79
CA LYS A 482 -22.68 -15.27 32.11
C LYS A 482 -23.31 -15.90 30.87
N THR A 483 -23.31 -15.18 29.75
CA THR A 483 -23.89 -15.66 28.48
C THR A 483 -22.98 -16.68 27.80
N LEU A 484 -21.66 -16.53 27.89
CA LEU A 484 -20.73 -17.54 27.37
C LEU A 484 -20.77 -18.82 28.20
N GLY A 485 -21.10 -18.75 29.48
CA GLY A 485 -21.24 -19.90 30.38
C GLY A 485 -22.35 -20.88 29.98
N ILE A 486 -23.32 -20.46 29.16
CA ILE A 486 -24.35 -21.36 28.58
C ILE A 486 -23.94 -21.93 27.21
N ILE A 487 -22.90 -21.39 26.57
CA ILE A 487 -22.33 -21.87 25.31
C ILE A 487 -21.21 -22.86 25.64
N SER A 488 -21.55 -24.13 25.77
CA SER A 488 -20.63 -25.14 26.29
C SER A 488 -20.15 -26.15 25.24
N TRP A 489 -19.07 -26.86 25.57
CA TRP A 489 -18.66 -28.07 24.85
C TRP A 489 -19.47 -29.30 25.28
N LYS A 490 -19.86 -29.38 26.55
CA LYS A 490 -20.59 -30.51 27.16
C LYS A 490 -21.85 -30.04 27.88
N SER A 491 -22.79 -30.96 28.08
CA SER A 491 -23.97 -30.73 28.92
C SER A 491 -23.64 -31.04 30.37
N THR A 492 -23.41 -30.02 31.19
CA THR A 492 -23.25 -30.15 32.65
C THR A 492 -24.47 -29.59 33.37
N GLU A 493 -24.75 -30.09 34.58
CA GLU A 493 -25.85 -29.60 35.40
C GLU A 493 -25.77 -28.08 35.64
N VAL A 494 -24.55 -27.55 35.80
CA VAL A 494 -24.29 -26.11 35.99
C VAL A 494 -24.70 -25.30 34.75
N VAL A 495 -24.35 -25.79 33.55
CA VAL A 495 -24.72 -25.15 32.28
C VAL A 495 -26.23 -25.17 32.11
N GLN A 496 -26.88 -26.31 32.39
CA GLN A 496 -28.33 -26.44 32.29
C GLN A 496 -29.08 -25.59 33.33
N ALA A 497 -28.58 -25.50 34.55
CA ALA A 497 -29.14 -24.65 35.59
C ALA A 497 -29.04 -23.17 35.20
N SER A 498 -27.87 -22.76 34.69
CA SER A 498 -27.63 -21.40 34.17
C SER A 498 -28.57 -21.09 33.00
N GLN A 499 -28.77 -22.05 32.09
CA GLN A 499 -29.70 -21.95 30.96
C GLN A 499 -31.14 -21.75 31.43
N ARG A 500 -31.62 -22.58 32.39
CA ARG A 500 -32.96 -22.47 32.98
C ARG A 500 -33.17 -21.13 33.69
N GLN A 501 -32.18 -20.67 34.45
CA GLN A 501 -32.23 -19.37 35.11
C GLN A 501 -32.34 -18.23 34.10
N MET A 502 -31.53 -18.24 33.04
CA MET A 502 -31.58 -17.22 32.00
C MET A 502 -32.90 -17.24 31.22
N MET A 503 -33.50 -18.41 30.97
CA MET A 503 -34.84 -18.51 30.36
C MET A 503 -35.92 -17.80 31.19
N GLN A 504 -35.85 -17.89 32.52
CA GLN A 504 -36.81 -17.23 33.42
C GLN A 504 -36.62 -15.71 33.47
N GLU A 505 -35.38 -15.23 33.27
CA GLU A 505 -35.02 -13.80 33.28
C GLU A 505 -35.24 -13.11 31.91
N SER A 506 -35.60 -13.85 30.86
CA SER A 506 -35.47 -13.47 29.44
C SER A 506 -36.54 -12.49 28.88
N ALA A 507 -37.42 -11.92 29.69
CA ALA A 507 -38.60 -11.18 29.20
C ALA A 507 -38.32 -9.92 28.33
N LYS A 508 -37.05 -9.53 28.12
CA LYS A 508 -36.62 -8.36 27.30
C LYS A 508 -35.27 -8.55 26.58
N THR A 509 -34.92 -9.74 26.09
CA THR A 509 -33.62 -10.00 25.45
C THR A 509 -33.68 -9.99 23.91
N SER A 510 -32.53 -9.83 23.25
CA SER A 510 -32.39 -9.91 21.79
C SER A 510 -32.64 -11.33 21.27
N GLU A 511 -33.20 -11.47 20.06
CA GLU A 511 -33.46 -12.76 19.38
C GLU A 511 -32.24 -13.70 19.41
N THR A 512 -31.03 -13.16 19.19
CA THR A 512 -29.79 -13.95 19.25
C THR A 512 -29.52 -14.49 20.65
N ILE A 513 -29.82 -13.74 21.71
CA ILE A 513 -29.65 -14.18 23.11
C ILE A 513 -30.65 -15.28 23.43
N GLU A 514 -31.91 -15.15 23.00
CA GLU A 514 -32.91 -16.21 23.15
C GLU A 514 -32.49 -17.50 22.43
N LEU A 515 -31.92 -17.36 21.23
CA LEU A 515 -31.39 -18.48 20.48
C LEU A 515 -30.16 -19.11 21.14
N LEU A 516 -29.27 -18.32 21.74
CA LEU A 516 -28.15 -18.80 22.55
C LEU A 516 -28.63 -19.52 23.82
N ILE A 517 -29.64 -18.97 24.49
CA ILE A 517 -30.29 -19.62 25.63
C ILE A 517 -30.92 -20.94 25.20
N THR A 518 -31.48 -21.04 24.00
CA THR A 518 -32.16 -22.26 23.55
C THR A 518 -31.19 -23.30 23.00
N LYS A 519 -30.17 -22.88 22.23
CA LYS A 519 -29.24 -23.75 21.47
C LYS A 519 -27.83 -23.84 22.05
N GLY A 520 -27.49 -23.07 23.09
CA GLY A 520 -26.13 -22.91 23.62
C GLY A 520 -25.49 -24.20 24.12
N LEU A 521 -26.31 -25.16 24.57
CA LEU A 521 -25.86 -26.45 25.05
C LEU A 521 -25.16 -27.25 23.93
N GLY A 522 -23.84 -27.45 24.07
CA GLY A 522 -23.05 -28.14 23.04
C GLY A 522 -22.81 -27.32 21.77
N LEU A 523 -23.06 -26.00 21.79
CA LEU A 523 -22.95 -25.15 20.61
C LEU A 523 -21.50 -25.06 20.11
N LYS A 524 -20.49 -25.05 20.99
CA LYS A 524 -19.08 -25.10 20.59
C LYS A 524 -18.74 -26.40 19.85
N THR A 525 -19.31 -27.51 20.30
CA THR A 525 -19.20 -28.84 19.66
C THR A 525 -19.90 -28.86 18.30
N ALA A 526 -21.05 -28.18 18.17
CA ALA A 526 -21.73 -28.02 16.90
C ALA A 526 -20.90 -27.20 15.90
N TRP A 527 -20.35 -26.06 16.31
CA TRP A 527 -19.47 -25.26 15.45
C TRP A 527 -18.23 -26.03 15.01
N ALA A 528 -17.57 -26.75 15.93
CA ALA A 528 -16.44 -27.61 15.60
C ALA A 528 -16.82 -28.64 14.50
N LEU A 529 -17.95 -29.34 14.67
CA LEU A 529 -18.45 -30.27 13.65
C LEU A 529 -18.74 -29.58 12.30
N GLU A 530 -19.40 -28.44 12.33
CA GLU A 530 -19.81 -27.68 11.15
C GLU A 530 -18.62 -27.18 10.34
N ILE A 531 -17.61 -26.62 11.01
CA ILE A 531 -16.35 -26.21 10.40
C ILE A 531 -15.64 -27.43 9.81
N ALA A 532 -15.56 -28.55 10.54
CA ALA A 532 -14.94 -29.78 10.04
C ALA A 532 -15.64 -30.33 8.78
N LYS A 533 -16.98 -30.24 8.70
CA LYS A 533 -17.75 -30.59 7.49
C LYS A 533 -17.42 -29.67 6.32
N GLY A 534 -17.34 -28.36 6.55
CA GLY A 534 -16.94 -27.39 5.52
C GLY A 534 -15.56 -27.70 4.96
N CYS A 535 -14.56 -27.94 5.83
CA CYS A 535 -13.22 -28.30 5.40
C CYS A 535 -13.17 -29.66 4.68
N ALA A 536 -13.89 -30.68 5.16
CA ALA A 536 -13.98 -31.97 4.46
C ALA A 536 -14.56 -31.84 3.06
N PHE A 537 -15.56 -30.97 2.87
CA PHE A 537 -16.13 -30.68 1.55
C PHE A 537 -15.10 -30.05 0.61
N LEU A 538 -14.32 -29.07 1.08
CA LEU A 538 -13.23 -28.43 0.31
C LEU A 538 -12.16 -29.45 -0.08
N HIS A 539 -11.71 -30.25 0.89
CA HIS A 539 -10.69 -31.29 0.70
C HIS A 539 -11.16 -32.45 -0.17
N GLY A 540 -12.47 -32.63 -0.31
CA GLY A 540 -13.10 -33.63 -1.16
C GLY A 540 -13.35 -33.18 -2.60
N LYS A 541 -13.07 -31.92 -2.94
CA LYS A 541 -13.12 -31.45 -4.34
C LYS A 541 -12.03 -32.11 -5.18
N ASN A 542 -12.21 -32.08 -6.50
CA ASN A 542 -11.23 -32.56 -7.46
C ASN A 542 -10.98 -31.48 -8.53
N PRO A 543 -9.83 -30.78 -8.52
CA PRO A 543 -8.76 -30.90 -7.53
C PRO A 543 -9.17 -30.44 -6.12
N ALA A 544 -8.49 -30.93 -5.08
CA ALA A 544 -8.84 -30.63 -3.70
C ALA A 544 -8.50 -29.17 -3.34
N ILE A 545 -9.36 -28.51 -2.58
CA ILE A 545 -9.16 -27.11 -2.17
C ILE A 545 -8.61 -27.07 -0.74
N VAL A 546 -7.50 -26.37 -0.52
CA VAL A 546 -6.90 -26.11 0.80
C VAL A 546 -7.14 -24.65 1.16
N HIS A 547 -7.62 -24.37 2.37
CA HIS A 547 -8.05 -23.03 2.79
C HIS A 547 -6.87 -22.10 3.12
N ARG A 548 -5.86 -22.61 3.84
CA ARG A 548 -4.60 -21.97 4.23
C ARG A 548 -4.66 -20.81 5.24
N ASP A 549 -5.80 -20.18 5.45
CA ASP A 549 -5.99 -19.17 6.53
C ASP A 549 -7.22 -19.45 7.41
N LEU A 550 -7.36 -20.70 7.88
CA LEU A 550 -8.48 -21.10 8.73
C LEU A 550 -8.32 -20.55 10.16
N LYS A 551 -9.25 -19.68 10.59
CA LYS A 551 -9.28 -19.02 11.92
C LYS A 551 -10.69 -18.53 12.25
N GLY A 552 -10.98 -18.17 13.49
CA GLY A 552 -12.31 -17.71 13.93
C GLY A 552 -12.82 -16.47 13.19
N ALA A 553 -11.93 -15.54 12.81
CA ALA A 553 -12.30 -14.39 11.99
C ALA A 553 -12.76 -14.75 10.56
N ASN A 554 -12.35 -15.92 10.06
CA ASN A 554 -12.73 -16.45 8.74
C ASN A 554 -13.82 -17.53 8.85
N VAL A 555 -14.51 -17.60 9.99
CA VAL A 555 -15.73 -18.39 10.19
C VAL A 555 -16.83 -17.45 10.62
N LEU A 556 -17.88 -17.32 9.82
CA LEU A 556 -19.04 -16.49 10.13
C LEU A 556 -20.09 -17.28 10.91
N VAL A 557 -20.84 -16.58 11.76
CA VAL A 557 -22.00 -17.12 12.48
C VAL A 557 -23.27 -16.66 11.78
N SER A 558 -24.05 -17.60 11.25
CA SER A 558 -25.34 -17.32 10.61
C SER A 558 -26.42 -16.92 11.62
N ASP A 559 -27.57 -16.52 11.10
CA ASP A 559 -28.73 -16.12 11.89
C ASP A 559 -29.27 -17.24 12.79
N ASP A 560 -29.13 -18.50 12.36
CA ASP A 560 -29.53 -19.70 13.09
C ASP A 560 -28.43 -20.30 13.98
N LEU A 561 -27.34 -19.54 14.20
CA LEU A 561 -26.12 -19.88 14.96
C LEU A 561 -25.28 -21.01 14.37
N LYS A 562 -25.27 -21.18 13.04
CA LYS A 562 -24.37 -22.13 12.39
C LYS A 562 -23.06 -21.47 11.96
N ALA A 563 -22.01 -22.28 11.92
CA ALA A 563 -20.70 -21.87 11.41
C ALA A 563 -20.64 -22.00 9.88
N LYS A 564 -20.11 -20.95 9.23
CA LYS A 564 -19.90 -20.86 7.78
C LYS A 564 -18.49 -20.34 7.48
N ILE A 565 -17.68 -21.14 6.78
CA ILE A 565 -16.31 -20.77 6.38
C ILE A 565 -16.37 -19.69 5.29
N THR A 566 -15.51 -18.68 5.37
CA THR A 566 -15.40 -17.58 4.41
C THR A 566 -13.94 -17.20 4.15
N ASP A 567 -13.72 -16.25 3.23
CA ASP A 567 -12.42 -15.63 2.88
C ASP A 567 -11.41 -16.60 2.24
N PHE A 568 -11.66 -16.91 0.96
CA PHE A 568 -10.88 -17.86 0.17
C PHE A 568 -9.73 -17.21 -0.61
N GLY A 569 -9.38 -15.96 -0.31
CA GLY A 569 -8.32 -15.20 -1.03
C GLY A 569 -6.93 -15.83 -0.95
N GLU A 570 -6.70 -16.74 0.00
CA GLU A 570 -5.43 -17.46 0.19
C GLU A 570 -5.54 -18.97 -0.10
N SER A 571 -6.72 -19.43 -0.54
CA SER A 571 -6.99 -20.84 -0.82
C SER A 571 -6.35 -21.31 -2.13
N ARG A 572 -6.07 -22.61 -2.28
CA ARG A 572 -5.50 -23.17 -3.53
C ARG A 572 -6.03 -24.57 -3.86
N HIS A 573 -5.99 -24.93 -5.14
CA HIS A 573 -6.22 -26.31 -5.61
C HIS A 573 -4.93 -27.14 -5.54
N LEU A 574 -4.99 -28.37 -5.03
CA LEU A 574 -3.89 -29.34 -5.06
C LEU A 574 -3.92 -30.14 -6.38
N GLY A 575 -2.81 -30.20 -7.12
CA GLY A 575 -2.69 -30.99 -8.36
C GLY A 575 -3.18 -30.32 -9.65
N GLY A 576 -3.30 -28.99 -9.70
CA GLY A 576 -3.64 -28.26 -10.95
C GLY A 576 -2.40 -28.01 -11.83
N ASP A 577 -2.60 -27.72 -13.13
CA ASP A 577 -1.53 -27.42 -14.11
C ASP A 577 -0.60 -26.25 -13.68
N GLU A 578 -1.00 -25.49 -12.65
CA GLU A 578 -0.25 -24.44 -11.96
C GLU A 578 0.86 -24.97 -11.02
N GLU A 579 0.99 -26.29 -10.82
CA GLU A 579 2.04 -26.90 -9.96
C GLU A 579 3.48 -26.68 -10.46
N LYS A 580 3.68 -26.13 -11.66
CA LYS A 580 5.02 -25.89 -12.22
C LYS A 580 5.55 -24.46 -12.08
N GLU A 581 4.78 -23.51 -11.54
CA GLU A 581 5.23 -22.12 -11.44
C GLU A 581 5.27 -21.57 -10.00
N LYS A 582 6.51 -21.51 -9.48
CA LYS A 582 7.11 -20.47 -8.62
C LYS A 582 6.58 -20.26 -7.19
N THR A 583 7.48 -20.59 -6.26
CA THR A 583 7.77 -19.97 -4.95
C THR A 583 6.62 -19.52 -4.06
N MET A 584 6.45 -20.32 -3.01
CA MET A 584 5.53 -20.22 -1.89
C MET A 584 5.75 -18.98 -1.01
N THR A 585 4.98 -17.92 -1.21
CA THR A 585 4.85 -16.84 -0.22
C THR A 585 4.29 -17.41 1.09
N THR A 586 4.93 -17.06 2.21
CA THR A 586 4.48 -17.42 3.57
C THR A 586 3.18 -16.66 3.89
N VAL A 587 2.04 -17.23 3.53
CA VAL A 587 0.73 -16.62 3.81
C VAL A 587 0.00 -17.33 4.96
N GLY A 588 -0.71 -16.56 5.77
CA GLY A 588 -1.50 -17.03 6.91
C GLY A 588 -1.29 -16.19 8.17
N THR A 589 -2.20 -16.34 9.14
CA THR A 589 -2.08 -15.68 10.44
C THR A 589 -1.12 -16.45 11.36
N PRO A 590 0.04 -15.89 11.81
CA PRO A 590 1.14 -16.64 12.44
C PRO A 590 0.76 -17.55 13.62
N HIS A 591 -0.31 -17.23 14.35
CA HIS A 591 -0.79 -18.03 15.49
C HIS A 591 -1.43 -19.36 15.05
N PHE A 592 -1.93 -19.45 13.82
CA PHE A 592 -2.67 -20.60 13.29
C PHE A 592 -1.87 -21.43 12.29
N MET A 593 -0.69 -20.96 11.89
CA MET A 593 0.11 -21.59 10.84
C MET A 593 0.81 -22.86 11.34
N ALA A 594 0.74 -23.91 10.53
CA ALA A 594 1.44 -25.17 10.77
C ALA A 594 2.96 -25.00 10.57
N PRO A 595 3.81 -25.74 11.31
CA PRO A 595 5.27 -25.59 11.26
C PRO A 595 5.87 -25.75 9.86
N GLU A 596 5.33 -26.69 9.08
CA GLU A 596 5.80 -26.94 7.73
C GLU A 596 5.66 -25.70 6.84
N VAL A 597 4.61 -24.89 7.01
CA VAL A 597 4.28 -23.72 6.17
C VAL A 597 5.40 -22.67 6.12
N PHE A 598 6.26 -22.62 7.15
CA PHE A 598 7.37 -21.66 7.24
C PHE A 598 8.74 -22.30 7.51
N SER A 599 8.87 -23.64 7.48
CA SER A 599 10.17 -24.32 7.62
C SER A 599 11.03 -24.11 6.37
N THR A 600 12.31 -23.75 6.46
CA THR A 600 13.19 -23.48 5.30
C THR A 600 13.90 -24.72 4.75
N GLU A 601 13.66 -25.91 5.29
CA GLU A 601 14.55 -27.08 5.13
C GLU A 601 14.21 -28.03 3.96
N GLN A 602 13.18 -27.76 3.15
CA GLN A 602 12.83 -28.59 1.99
C GLN A 602 12.55 -27.72 0.76
N GLU A 603 13.29 -27.96 -0.32
CA GLU A 603 13.21 -27.24 -1.60
C GLU A 603 11.98 -27.64 -2.45
N ASP A 604 11.30 -28.74 -2.12
CA ASP A 604 10.09 -29.23 -2.80
C ASP A 604 8.85 -29.22 -1.87
N LYS A 605 8.43 -28.03 -1.42
CA LYS A 605 7.27 -27.88 -0.53
C LYS A 605 5.96 -27.98 -1.30
N VAL A 606 5.25 -29.09 -1.18
CA VAL A 606 3.81 -29.15 -1.42
C VAL A 606 3.12 -29.22 -0.05
N TYR A 607 2.57 -28.10 0.42
CA TYR A 607 1.75 -28.10 1.65
C TYR A 607 0.38 -28.69 1.33
N GLY A 608 0.07 -29.82 1.96
CA GLY A 608 -1.18 -30.55 1.76
C GLY A 608 -2.34 -30.09 2.64
N LYS A 609 -3.41 -30.89 2.62
CA LYS A 609 -4.65 -30.73 3.41
C LYS A 609 -4.40 -30.62 4.91
N GLU A 610 -3.30 -31.19 5.37
CA GLU A 610 -2.92 -31.34 6.77
C GLU A 610 -2.61 -30.01 7.45
N CYS A 611 -2.24 -28.96 6.69
CA CYS A 611 -2.03 -27.63 7.26
C CYS A 611 -3.34 -27.01 7.78
N ASP A 612 -4.46 -27.20 7.06
CA ASP A 612 -5.79 -26.77 7.53
C ASP A 612 -6.21 -27.53 8.81
N VAL A 613 -5.79 -28.79 8.98
CA VAL A 613 -6.04 -29.57 10.20
C VAL A 613 -5.32 -28.96 11.40
N TYR A 614 -4.08 -28.50 11.21
CA TYR A 614 -3.35 -27.80 12.26
C TYR A 614 -4.04 -26.48 12.62
N SER A 615 -4.40 -25.68 11.62
CA SER A 615 -5.13 -24.42 11.82
C SER A 615 -6.48 -24.65 12.50
N TYR A 616 -7.18 -25.74 12.17
CA TYR A 616 -8.39 -26.18 12.87
C TYR A 616 -8.13 -26.48 14.35
N GLY A 617 -7.02 -27.15 14.69
CA GLY A 617 -6.60 -27.37 16.08
C GLY A 617 -6.39 -26.08 16.87
N MET A 618 -5.79 -25.06 16.24
CA MET A 618 -5.64 -23.73 16.84
C MET A 618 -6.99 -22.99 16.94
N LEU A 619 -7.89 -23.16 15.98
CA LEU A 619 -9.26 -22.63 16.03
C LEU A 619 -10.07 -23.23 17.18
N LEU A 620 -9.93 -24.53 17.47
CA LEU A 620 -10.54 -25.14 18.65
C LEU A 620 -10.06 -24.50 19.96
N LEU A 621 -8.77 -24.13 20.04
CA LEU A 621 -8.24 -23.37 21.18
C LEU A 621 -8.79 -21.94 21.22
N GLU A 622 -9.01 -21.31 20.08
CA GLU A 622 -9.67 -20.01 20.01
C GLU A 622 -11.10 -20.07 20.54
N LEU A 623 -11.86 -21.11 20.17
CA LEU A 623 -13.20 -21.40 20.72
C LEU A 623 -13.15 -21.66 22.24
N TRP A 624 -12.14 -22.37 22.71
CA TRP A 624 -11.90 -22.61 24.13
C TRP A 624 -11.67 -21.30 24.89
N TYR A 625 -10.83 -20.42 24.34
CA TYR A 625 -10.48 -19.13 24.93
C TYR A 625 -11.45 -17.98 24.62
N ASP A 626 -12.67 -18.32 24.18
CA ASP A 626 -13.75 -17.40 23.84
C ASP A 626 -13.33 -16.32 22.82
N GLY A 627 -12.76 -16.78 21.71
CA GLY A 627 -12.32 -15.92 20.59
C GLY A 627 -10.93 -15.30 20.78
N SER A 628 -10.19 -15.64 21.85
CA SER A 628 -8.90 -15.02 22.17
C SER A 628 -7.71 -15.98 22.04
N ILE A 629 -7.30 -16.30 20.81
CA ILE A 629 -6.20 -17.24 20.56
C ILE A 629 -4.87 -16.86 21.25
N THR A 630 -4.63 -15.56 21.48
CA THR A 630 -3.41 -15.06 22.14
C THR A 630 -3.24 -15.58 23.57
N LYS A 631 -4.32 -16.01 24.24
CA LYS A 631 -4.27 -16.63 25.57
C LYS A 631 -3.58 -18.01 25.56
N ALA A 632 -3.53 -18.68 24.41
CA ALA A 632 -2.82 -19.94 24.25
C ALA A 632 -1.29 -19.78 24.19
N PHE A 633 -0.80 -18.54 24.08
CA PHE A 633 0.62 -18.22 23.95
C PHE A 633 1.11 -17.40 25.16
N LYS A 634 2.42 -17.39 25.37
CA LYS A 634 3.00 -16.51 26.40
C LYS A 634 2.82 -15.04 26.01
N LYS A 635 2.44 -14.22 26.99
CA LYS A 635 2.31 -12.76 26.80
C LYS A 635 3.61 -12.16 26.23
N GLY A 636 3.47 -11.27 25.26
CA GLY A 636 4.57 -10.54 24.65
C GLY A 636 5.30 -11.26 23.50
N TRP A 637 4.88 -12.46 23.11
CA TRP A 637 5.45 -13.12 21.93
C TRP A 637 5.02 -12.41 20.64
N GLY A 638 6.00 -11.87 19.90
CA GLY A 638 5.78 -11.34 18.56
C GLY A 638 5.67 -12.43 17.49
N ARG A 639 5.17 -12.06 16.31
CA ARG A 639 4.89 -12.98 15.18
C ARG A 639 6.06 -13.91 14.83
N MET A 640 7.27 -13.35 14.66
CA MET A 640 8.48 -14.13 14.33
C MET A 640 8.90 -15.09 15.45
N VAL A 641 8.68 -14.70 16.71
CA VAL A 641 8.99 -15.55 17.87
C VAL A 641 8.07 -16.75 17.88
N ILE A 642 6.77 -16.56 17.61
CA ILE A 642 5.80 -17.65 17.53
C ILE A 642 6.20 -18.65 16.45
N MET A 643 6.44 -18.18 15.22
CA MET A 643 6.88 -19.04 14.11
C MET A 643 8.15 -19.82 14.47
N SER A 644 9.18 -19.15 14.98
CA SER A 644 10.44 -19.79 15.37
C SER A 644 10.25 -20.87 16.45
N ARG A 645 9.39 -20.61 17.45
CA ARG A 645 9.11 -21.56 18.54
C ARG A 645 8.31 -22.76 18.04
N VAL A 646 7.26 -22.52 17.25
CA VAL A 646 6.43 -23.59 16.67
C VAL A 646 7.28 -24.48 15.76
N ASN A 647 8.20 -23.90 14.98
CA ASN A 647 9.16 -24.65 14.16
C ASN A 647 10.08 -25.54 15.00
N LYS A 648 10.45 -25.08 16.20
CA LYS A 648 11.26 -25.82 17.18
C LYS A 648 10.45 -26.82 18.02
N GLY A 649 9.22 -27.14 17.59
CA GLY A 649 8.36 -28.10 18.26
C GLY A 649 7.55 -27.57 19.45
N TRP A 650 7.54 -26.26 19.70
CA TRP A 650 6.68 -25.71 20.76
C TRP A 650 5.20 -25.89 20.42
N ARG A 651 4.38 -26.24 21.42
CA ARG A 651 2.92 -26.31 21.32
C ARG A 651 2.25 -25.66 22.54
N PRO A 652 0.99 -25.20 22.40
CA PRO A 652 0.22 -24.66 23.52
C PRO A 652 0.08 -25.64 24.69
N ASP A 653 0.06 -25.11 25.91
CA ASP A 653 -0.25 -25.90 27.11
C ASP A 653 -1.75 -26.19 27.16
N LEU A 654 -2.11 -27.46 27.31
CA LEU A 654 -3.49 -27.94 27.27
C LEU A 654 -4.05 -28.28 28.66
N LYS A 655 -3.30 -28.08 29.76
CA LYS A 655 -3.73 -28.46 31.12
C LYS A 655 -5.14 -27.99 31.50
N HIS A 656 -5.47 -26.74 31.21
CA HIS A 656 -6.81 -26.21 31.50
C HIS A 656 -7.91 -26.84 30.64
N VAL A 657 -7.57 -27.27 29.43
CA VAL A 657 -8.50 -28.01 28.56
C VAL A 657 -8.68 -29.43 29.09
N GLU A 658 -7.59 -30.08 29.52
CA GLU A 658 -7.58 -31.42 30.12
C GLU A 658 -8.44 -31.47 31.40
N GLU A 659 -8.39 -30.43 32.23
CA GLU A 659 -9.19 -30.27 33.45
C GLU A 659 -10.71 -30.33 33.19
N GLU A 660 -11.18 -29.85 32.03
CA GLU A 660 -12.62 -29.90 31.66
C GLU A 660 -12.96 -31.08 30.73
N SER A 661 -12.06 -31.45 29.82
CA SER A 661 -12.24 -32.54 28.88
C SER A 661 -10.91 -33.05 28.30
N GLU A 662 -10.46 -34.20 28.80
CA GLU A 662 -9.33 -34.93 28.23
C GLU A 662 -9.57 -35.32 26.77
N GLU A 663 -10.82 -35.61 26.38
CA GLU A 663 -11.15 -35.94 24.99
C GLU A 663 -10.92 -34.75 24.05
N LEU A 664 -11.29 -33.54 24.48
CA LEU A 664 -11.06 -32.29 23.74
C LEU A 664 -9.57 -31.98 23.65
N ALA A 665 -8.84 -32.06 24.76
CA ALA A 665 -7.39 -31.89 24.77
C ALA A 665 -6.71 -32.91 23.86
N GLY A 666 -7.15 -34.16 23.89
CA GLY A 666 -6.67 -35.26 23.04
C GLY A 666 -6.83 -34.97 21.54
N ILE A 667 -7.99 -34.48 21.10
CA ILE A 667 -8.19 -34.18 19.67
C ILE A 667 -7.39 -32.95 19.22
N ILE A 668 -7.28 -31.91 20.08
CA ILE A 668 -6.46 -30.73 19.80
C ILE A 668 -4.99 -31.16 19.68
N ARG A 669 -4.49 -31.97 20.61
CA ARG A 669 -3.11 -32.48 20.59
C ARG A 669 -2.79 -33.24 19.31
N LYS A 670 -3.72 -34.09 18.84
CA LYS A 670 -3.59 -34.80 17.55
C LYS A 670 -3.54 -33.84 16.35
N CYS A 671 -4.39 -32.82 16.32
CA CYS A 671 -4.38 -31.81 15.25
C CYS A 671 -3.07 -31.02 15.21
N LEU A 672 -2.47 -30.76 16.38
CA LEU A 672 -1.23 -29.99 16.52
C LEU A 672 0.04 -30.85 16.39
N THR A 673 -0.06 -32.12 15.97
CA THR A 673 1.09 -32.99 15.75
C THR A 673 2.09 -32.35 14.78
N HIS A 674 3.39 -32.44 15.10
CA HIS A 674 4.42 -31.77 14.30
C HIS A 674 4.50 -32.29 12.87
N LYS A 675 4.53 -33.61 12.69
CA LYS A 675 4.51 -34.23 11.37
C LYS A 675 3.10 -34.18 10.79
N PRO A 676 2.90 -33.68 9.55
CA PRO A 676 1.60 -33.60 8.92
C PRO A 676 0.83 -34.93 8.89
N GLU A 677 1.54 -36.04 8.63
CA GLU A 677 0.95 -37.38 8.48
C GLU A 677 0.40 -37.94 9.79
N GLY A 678 0.81 -37.39 10.94
CA GLY A 678 0.30 -37.76 12.25
C GLY A 678 -1.00 -37.05 12.63
N ARG A 679 -1.51 -36.15 11.78
CA ARG A 679 -2.74 -35.38 12.03
C ARG A 679 -3.96 -36.13 11.49
N PRO A 680 -5.12 -36.02 12.16
CA PRO A 680 -6.35 -36.67 11.70
C PRO A 680 -6.89 -35.99 10.44
N SER A 681 -7.56 -36.75 9.59
CA SER A 681 -8.37 -36.20 8.50
C SER A 681 -9.62 -35.50 9.02
N PHE A 682 -10.17 -34.56 8.25
CA PHE A 682 -11.47 -33.95 8.60
C PHE A 682 -12.62 -34.97 8.68
N LYS A 683 -12.52 -36.11 7.98
CA LYS A 683 -13.48 -37.22 8.11
C LYS A 683 -13.45 -37.84 9.51
N GLU A 684 -12.26 -38.06 10.07
CA GLU A 684 -12.10 -38.57 11.44
C GLU A 684 -12.56 -37.53 12.47
N LEU A 685 -12.27 -36.25 12.24
CA LEU A 685 -12.76 -35.16 13.09
C LEU A 685 -14.30 -35.10 13.09
N ILE A 686 -14.94 -35.22 11.93
CA ILE A 686 -16.40 -35.27 11.81
C ILE A 686 -16.97 -36.41 12.65
N ASN A 687 -16.43 -37.63 12.53
CA ASN A 687 -16.88 -38.78 13.31
C ASN A 687 -16.74 -38.55 14.82
N PHE A 688 -15.62 -37.97 15.24
CA PHE A 688 -15.39 -37.60 16.64
C PHE A 688 -16.47 -36.64 17.17
N TRP A 689 -16.71 -35.52 16.48
CA TRP A 689 -17.67 -34.51 16.92
C TRP A 689 -19.13 -34.97 16.83
N GLN A 690 -19.48 -35.80 15.84
CA GLN A 690 -20.78 -36.45 15.77
C GLN A 690 -21.03 -37.35 16.98
N GLY A 691 -20.00 -38.11 17.40
CA GLY A 691 -20.03 -38.89 18.63
C GLY A 691 -20.33 -38.01 19.85
N GLN A 692 -19.58 -36.92 20.03
CA GLN A 692 -19.76 -35.99 21.15
C GLN A 692 -21.17 -35.36 21.18
N LEU A 693 -21.69 -34.91 20.02
CA LEU A 693 -23.04 -34.36 19.94
C LEU A 693 -24.14 -35.38 20.23
N SER A 694 -23.93 -36.66 19.85
CA SER A 694 -24.89 -37.72 20.15
C SER A 694 -25.05 -37.93 21.66
N VAL A 695 -23.94 -37.92 22.40
CA VAL A 695 -23.91 -38.03 23.87
C VAL A 695 -24.67 -36.88 24.53
N ILE A 696 -24.43 -35.65 24.08
CA ILE A 696 -25.10 -34.45 24.59
C ILE A 696 -26.62 -34.54 24.38
N ARG A 697 -27.06 -34.97 23.19
CA ARG A 697 -28.49 -35.12 22.86
C ARG A 697 -29.16 -36.23 23.66
N THR A 698 -28.47 -37.35 23.91
CA THR A 698 -29.02 -38.44 24.74
C THR A 698 -29.09 -38.06 26.22
N GLY A 699 -28.11 -37.32 26.75
CA GLY A 699 -28.11 -36.83 28.14
C GLY A 699 -29.30 -35.94 28.45
N SER A 700 -29.60 -34.95 27.60
CA SER A 700 -30.77 -34.08 27.77
C SER A 700 -32.11 -34.83 27.67
N ARG A 701 -32.16 -35.95 26.93
CA ARG A 701 -33.40 -36.72 26.70
C ARG A 701 -33.73 -37.66 27.86
N VAL A 702 -32.71 -38.20 28.53
CA VAL A 702 -32.87 -38.99 29.76
C VAL A 702 -33.34 -38.10 30.92
N GLU A 703 -32.79 -36.89 31.08
CA GLU A 703 -33.22 -35.94 32.11
C GLU A 703 -34.63 -35.39 31.87
N ALA A 704 -35.01 -35.11 30.62
CA ALA A 704 -36.40 -34.74 30.29
C ALA A 704 -37.40 -35.86 30.65
N SER A 705 -36.98 -37.13 30.56
CA SER A 705 -37.78 -38.28 30.98
C SER A 705 -37.86 -38.38 32.51
N VAL A 706 -36.77 -38.10 33.23
CA VAL A 706 -36.74 -38.06 34.72
C VAL A 706 -37.54 -36.87 35.28
N GLU A 707 -37.54 -35.72 34.61
CA GLU A 707 -38.35 -34.55 34.97
C GLU A 707 -39.85 -34.79 34.68
N SER A 708 -40.18 -35.55 33.62
CA SER A 708 -41.57 -35.98 33.35
C SER A 708 -42.10 -36.99 34.37
N LEU A 709 -41.23 -37.88 34.89
CA LEU A 709 -41.58 -38.81 35.98
C LEU A 709 -41.76 -38.12 37.35
N LYS A 710 -41.30 -36.87 37.51
CA LYS A 710 -41.53 -36.05 38.71
C LYS A 710 -42.82 -35.21 38.63
N LYS A 711 -43.50 -35.16 37.47
CA LYS A 711 -44.72 -34.37 37.28
C LYS A 711 -46.02 -35.18 37.31
N ASP A 712 -45.97 -36.49 37.49
CA ASP A 712 -47.18 -37.31 37.63
C ASP A 712 -47.73 -37.27 39.07
N LYS A 713 -48.32 -36.13 39.44
CA LYS A 713 -49.49 -36.05 40.33
C LYS A 713 -50.30 -34.81 39.97
N VAL A 714 -51.36 -35.03 39.20
CA VAL A 714 -52.75 -34.54 39.39
C VAL A 714 -53.47 -34.69 38.05
N GLU A 715 -54.51 -35.53 38.05
CA GLU A 715 -55.45 -35.75 36.94
C GLU A 715 -56.28 -34.49 36.64
N GLU A 716 -56.57 -34.24 35.36
CA GLU A 716 -57.97 -34.11 34.89
C GLU A 716 -58.07 -34.20 33.34
N LYS A 717 -59.20 -34.75 32.89
CA LYS A 717 -59.50 -35.26 31.54
C LYS A 717 -59.86 -34.16 30.50
N PRO A 718 -59.86 -34.49 29.18
CA PRO A 718 -59.73 -33.52 28.10
C PRO A 718 -61.07 -32.97 27.59
N LYS A 719 -61.03 -31.76 27.01
CA LYS A 719 -62.06 -31.26 26.10
C LYS A 719 -61.49 -31.12 24.69
N THR A 720 -62.10 -31.85 23.77
CA THR A 720 -61.92 -31.81 22.31
C THR A 720 -62.50 -30.54 21.70
N VAL A 721 -61.77 -29.86 20.82
CA VAL A 721 -62.31 -29.13 19.65
C VAL A 721 -61.29 -29.11 18.49
N GLU A 722 -61.68 -29.83 17.44
CA GLU A 722 -61.51 -29.64 15.97
C GLU A 722 -60.19 -29.19 15.33
N HIS A 723 -59.69 -30.08 14.47
CA HIS A 723 -58.71 -29.81 13.41
C HIS A 723 -59.32 -28.98 12.27
N LYS A 724 -58.73 -27.80 12.01
CA LYS A 724 -58.75 -27.19 10.67
C LYS A 724 -57.45 -27.54 9.94
N LYS A 725 -57.59 -28.28 8.84
CA LYS A 725 -56.56 -28.50 7.82
C LYS A 725 -56.07 -27.14 7.32
N MET A 726 -54.76 -26.92 7.33
CA MET A 726 -54.10 -25.94 6.47
C MET A 726 -53.48 -26.67 5.30
N ASP A 727 -53.84 -26.19 4.10
CA ASP A 727 -53.49 -26.78 2.81
C ASP A 727 -51.99 -26.73 2.54
N ARG A 728 -51.53 -27.75 1.80
CA ARG A 728 -50.18 -27.87 1.28
C ARG A 728 -49.94 -26.76 0.25
N LEU A 729 -48.94 -25.92 0.48
CA LEU A 729 -48.36 -25.06 -0.57
C LEU A 729 -47.64 -25.94 -1.62
N PRO A 730 -47.79 -25.64 -2.93
CA PRO A 730 -47.31 -26.49 -4.00
C PRO A 730 -45.78 -26.41 -4.19
N THR A 731 -45.19 -27.57 -4.45
CA THR A 731 -43.83 -27.78 -4.92
C THR A 731 -43.58 -27.07 -6.25
N MET A 732 -42.60 -26.17 -6.31
CA MET A 732 -42.17 -25.57 -7.59
C MET A 732 -41.44 -26.62 -8.44
N GLN A 733 -41.92 -26.83 -9.67
CA GLN A 733 -41.27 -27.64 -10.69
C GLN A 733 -40.28 -26.80 -11.53
N PRO A 734 -39.29 -27.44 -12.18
CA PRO A 734 -38.27 -26.75 -12.97
C PRO A 734 -38.83 -26.11 -14.24
N ILE A 735 -38.34 -24.90 -14.55
CA ILE A 735 -38.71 -24.13 -15.73
C ILE A 735 -38.25 -24.86 -17.02
N LYS A 736 -39.19 -25.13 -17.93
CA LYS A 736 -38.93 -25.68 -19.26
C LYS A 736 -38.49 -24.58 -20.24
N ARG A 737 -37.44 -24.88 -21.00
CA ARG A 737 -36.95 -24.09 -22.16
C ARG A 737 -38.03 -24.02 -23.25
N SER A 738 -38.25 -22.84 -23.83
CA SER A 738 -39.01 -22.69 -25.07
C SER A 738 -38.07 -22.64 -26.27
N THR A 739 -38.14 -23.66 -27.11
CA THR A 739 -37.66 -23.66 -28.49
C THR A 739 -38.63 -22.88 -29.36
N THR A 740 -38.14 -21.86 -30.06
CA THR A 740 -38.75 -21.42 -31.33
C THR A 740 -37.63 -21.26 -32.36
N ASN A 741 -37.66 -22.13 -33.36
CA ASN A 741 -36.96 -21.94 -34.62
C ASN A 741 -37.80 -20.96 -35.46
N ASN A 742 -37.20 -19.88 -35.94
CA ASN A 742 -37.51 -19.38 -37.27
C ASN A 742 -36.28 -18.72 -37.90
N THR A 743 -36.09 -19.05 -39.16
CA THR A 743 -34.89 -18.93 -39.99
C THR A 743 -34.72 -17.54 -40.61
N MET A 744 -33.50 -17.01 -40.59
CA MET A 744 -32.96 -16.11 -41.63
C MET A 744 -31.50 -16.51 -41.92
N GLY A 745 -31.15 -16.58 -43.20
CA GLY A 745 -29.91 -17.16 -43.76
C GLY A 745 -28.63 -16.31 -43.56
N PRO A 746 -27.52 -16.71 -44.20
CA PRO A 746 -26.18 -16.23 -43.84
C PRO A 746 -25.96 -14.81 -44.36
N ILE A 747 -25.43 -13.95 -43.50
CA ILE A 747 -24.89 -12.64 -43.89
C ILE A 747 -23.37 -12.73 -43.73
N ASP A 748 -22.67 -12.45 -44.82
CA ASP A 748 -21.22 -12.51 -45.00
C ASP A 748 -20.42 -11.71 -43.95
N PRO A 749 -19.28 -12.23 -43.46
CA PRO A 749 -18.37 -11.49 -42.61
C PRO A 749 -17.38 -10.69 -43.47
N ILE A 750 -17.72 -9.44 -43.80
CA ILE A 750 -16.73 -8.45 -44.24
C ILE A 750 -16.89 -7.15 -43.44
N ASP A 751 -15.76 -6.74 -42.86
CA ASP A 751 -15.44 -5.42 -42.30
C ASP A 751 -15.93 -4.98 -40.90
N ILE A 752 -15.55 -5.73 -39.87
CA ILE A 752 -15.20 -5.13 -38.55
C ILE A 752 -13.76 -5.50 -38.10
N PHE A 753 -13.03 -6.27 -38.90
CA PHE A 753 -11.68 -6.76 -38.54
C PHE A 753 -10.50 -5.95 -39.09
N SER A 754 -10.73 -4.76 -39.67
CA SER A 754 -9.68 -3.94 -40.29
C SER A 754 -9.23 -2.70 -39.50
N MET A 755 -9.71 -2.45 -38.27
CA MET A 755 -9.27 -1.26 -37.49
C MET A 755 -8.85 -1.49 -36.04
N ALA A 756 -8.61 -2.73 -35.60
CA ALA A 756 -8.18 -3.00 -34.21
C ALA A 756 -6.98 -3.95 -34.08
N LYS A 757 -6.08 -3.96 -35.07
CA LYS A 757 -4.75 -4.59 -34.94
C LYS A 757 -3.69 -3.62 -35.41
N GLU A 758 -3.15 -2.84 -34.47
CA GLU A 758 -1.72 -2.46 -34.44
C GLU A 758 -1.31 -1.55 -33.27
N HIS A 759 -2.24 -1.09 -32.41
CA HIS A 759 -1.92 0.01 -31.50
C HIS A 759 -1.59 -0.30 -30.02
N ASP A 760 -1.71 -1.54 -29.53
CA ASP A 760 -1.51 -1.82 -28.09
C ASP A 760 -0.29 -2.68 -27.72
N ILE A 761 0.48 -3.17 -28.69
CA ILE A 761 1.63 -4.07 -28.41
C ILE A 761 2.94 -3.29 -28.18
N LYS A 762 2.98 -1.99 -28.52
CA LYS A 762 4.16 -1.13 -28.29
C LYS A 762 4.09 -0.32 -26.99
N ASP A 763 2.92 -0.19 -26.36
CA ASP A 763 2.71 0.78 -25.29
C ASP A 763 3.12 0.31 -23.89
N ALA A 764 3.36 -0.99 -23.64
CA ALA A 764 3.84 -1.47 -22.32
C ALA A 764 5.37 -1.39 -22.18
N ALA A 765 6.12 -1.81 -23.20
CA ALA A 765 7.56 -1.60 -23.29
C ALA A 765 7.90 -0.11 -23.37
N LYS A 766 7.05 0.67 -24.07
CA LYS A 766 7.12 2.12 -24.10
C LYS A 766 6.72 2.75 -22.77
N ARG A 767 5.79 2.19 -21.97
CA ARG A 767 5.47 2.68 -20.61
C ARG A 767 6.60 2.48 -19.59
N ASN A 768 7.39 1.42 -19.69
CA ASN A 768 8.58 1.23 -18.85
C ASN A 768 9.80 2.04 -19.35
N ALA A 769 9.97 2.20 -20.68
CA ALA A 769 10.91 3.15 -21.25
C ALA A 769 10.51 4.63 -20.96
N GLU A 770 9.21 4.93 -20.96
CA GLU A 770 8.63 6.21 -20.57
C GLU A 770 8.68 6.40 -19.06
N LYS A 771 8.76 5.37 -18.22
CA LYS A 771 9.08 5.50 -16.77
C LYS A 771 10.54 5.89 -16.55
N VAL A 772 11.46 5.46 -17.41
CA VAL A 772 12.83 6.00 -17.44
C VAL A 772 12.82 7.48 -17.90
N GLU A 773 11.93 7.88 -18.81
CA GLU A 773 11.72 9.30 -19.22
C GLU A 773 10.84 10.14 -18.26
N THR A 774 10.00 9.53 -17.42
CA THR A 774 9.02 10.23 -16.54
C THR A 774 9.42 10.29 -15.08
N VAL A 775 10.62 9.81 -14.71
CA VAL A 775 11.37 10.38 -13.58
C VAL A 775 11.74 11.83 -13.93
N LYS A 776 10.74 12.72 -13.84
CA LYS A 776 10.86 14.17 -13.98
C LYS A 776 11.65 14.71 -12.79
N ILE A 777 12.97 14.65 -12.89
CA ILE A 777 13.84 15.42 -12.01
C ILE A 777 14.29 16.66 -12.76
N ASP A 778 14.04 17.78 -12.12
CA ASP A 778 14.62 19.09 -12.36
C ASP A 778 16.16 18.98 -12.24
N PRO A 779 16.92 19.08 -13.35
CA PRO A 779 18.39 19.02 -13.33
C PRO A 779 19.01 20.01 -12.32
N GLY A 780 18.28 21.08 -11.99
CA GLY A 780 18.66 22.08 -11.01
C GLY A 780 18.82 21.58 -9.59
N LYS A 781 17.96 20.67 -9.13
CA LYS A 781 18.04 20.19 -7.73
C LYS A 781 19.28 19.34 -7.46
N ALA A 782 19.78 18.63 -8.46
CA ALA A 782 20.97 17.81 -8.32
C ALA A 782 22.27 18.60 -8.54
N LEU A 783 22.23 19.61 -9.43
CA LEU A 783 23.30 20.60 -9.52
C LEU A 783 23.43 21.43 -8.23
N PHE A 784 22.31 21.76 -7.57
CA PHE A 784 22.28 22.46 -6.27
C PHE A 784 23.04 21.70 -5.18
N ALA A 785 22.87 20.38 -5.12
CA ALA A 785 23.59 19.53 -4.17
C ALA A 785 25.10 19.50 -4.46
N MET A 786 25.52 19.69 -5.73
CA MET A 786 26.94 19.77 -6.10
C MET A 786 27.56 21.17 -5.89
N ALA A 787 26.79 22.24 -6.06
CA ALA A 787 27.25 23.61 -5.86
C ALA A 787 27.48 23.92 -4.36
N ALA A 788 26.59 23.41 -3.48
CA ALA A 788 26.71 23.53 -2.03
C ALA A 788 27.99 22.90 -1.43
N GLY A 789 28.67 21.99 -2.16
CA GLY A 789 29.93 21.37 -1.75
C GLY A 789 31.20 22.16 -2.11
N THR A 790 31.09 23.35 -2.73
CA THR A 790 32.25 24.08 -3.28
C THR A 790 32.71 25.33 -2.49
N GLY A 791 32.17 25.57 -1.28
CA GLY A 791 32.54 26.70 -0.42
C GLY A 791 33.45 26.32 0.75
N GLY A 792 34.58 27.03 0.89
CA GLY A 792 35.65 26.74 1.85
C GLY A 792 35.23 26.60 3.32
N GLU A 793 35.62 25.49 3.93
CA GLU A 793 35.55 25.26 5.36
C GLU A 793 36.67 26.02 6.08
N GLY A 794 36.31 26.91 7.01
CA GLY A 794 37.28 27.50 7.92
C GLY A 794 36.74 28.59 8.85
N SER A 795 35.77 29.40 8.42
CA SER A 795 35.32 30.55 9.22
C SER A 795 33.83 30.55 9.61
N TRP A 796 32.99 29.83 8.86
CA TRP A 796 31.52 29.93 8.99
C TRP A 796 30.95 29.03 10.11
N LYS A 797 31.61 27.90 10.42
CA LYS A 797 31.17 26.96 11.47
C LYS A 797 31.43 27.49 12.89
N GLU A 798 32.50 28.26 13.10
CA GLU A 798 32.81 28.85 14.42
C GLU A 798 31.83 29.99 14.76
N GLU A 799 31.48 30.83 13.78
CA GLU A 799 30.58 31.98 13.97
C GLU A 799 29.12 31.54 14.17
N GLN A 800 28.67 30.49 13.44
CA GLN A 800 27.33 29.91 13.63
C GLN A 800 27.21 29.12 14.94
N LYS A 801 28.29 28.46 15.38
CA LYS A 801 28.31 27.78 16.68
C LYS A 801 28.23 28.77 17.85
N GLN A 802 28.94 29.90 17.77
CA GLN A 802 28.86 30.97 18.77
C GLN A 802 27.51 31.69 18.76
N LYS A 803 26.91 31.92 17.58
CA LYS A 803 25.55 32.50 17.47
C LYS A 803 24.46 31.55 17.97
N ALA A 804 24.60 30.24 17.72
CA ALA A 804 23.69 29.22 18.24
C ALA A 804 23.81 29.05 19.76
N GLU A 805 25.03 29.08 20.33
CA GLU A 805 25.23 29.05 21.79
C GLU A 805 24.73 30.33 22.49
N ALA A 806 24.83 31.50 21.82
CA ALA A 806 24.28 32.75 22.33
C ALA A 806 22.74 32.80 22.24
N ALA A 807 22.14 32.28 21.17
CA ALA A 807 20.68 32.17 21.03
C ALA A 807 20.09 31.18 22.04
N LYS A 808 20.74 30.03 22.24
CA LYS A 808 20.32 29.02 23.21
C LYS A 808 20.41 29.51 24.66
N LYS A 809 21.44 30.29 25.00
CA LYS A 809 21.55 30.97 26.31
C LYS A 809 20.53 32.10 26.50
N LYS A 810 19.97 32.65 25.43
CA LYS A 810 18.96 33.70 25.49
C LYS A 810 17.55 33.10 25.63
N GLU A 811 17.26 32.01 24.90
CA GLU A 811 16.04 31.22 25.06
C GLU A 811 15.96 30.53 26.43
N GLU A 812 17.06 29.95 26.95
CA GLU A 812 17.07 29.35 28.30
C GLU A 812 16.84 30.38 29.42
N LYS A 813 17.19 31.66 29.19
CA LYS A 813 17.00 32.75 30.15
C LYS A 813 15.58 33.33 30.10
N GLU A 814 15.00 33.43 28.91
CA GLU A 814 13.60 33.85 28.70
C GLU A 814 12.61 32.76 29.15
N GLU A 815 12.95 31.47 29.00
CA GLU A 815 12.14 30.36 29.55
C GLU A 815 12.14 30.34 31.08
N ASP A 816 13.29 30.53 31.75
CA ASP A 816 13.36 30.49 33.22
C ASP A 816 12.67 31.68 33.89
N GLU A 817 12.60 32.85 33.23
CA GLU A 817 11.87 34.03 33.70
C GLU A 817 10.33 33.89 33.57
N SER A 818 9.84 32.98 32.72
CA SER A 818 8.40 32.75 32.48
C SER A 818 7.74 31.69 33.37
N LEU A 819 8.53 30.93 34.15
CA LEU A 819 8.04 29.82 34.97
C LEU A 819 7.55 30.29 36.36
N THR A 820 6.39 29.79 36.78
CA THR A 820 5.87 30.02 38.14
C THR A 820 6.69 29.28 39.20
N GLU A 821 6.67 29.74 40.46
CA GLU A 821 7.45 29.17 41.58
C GLU A 821 7.24 27.65 41.77
N GLN A 822 6.00 27.17 41.54
CA GLN A 822 5.68 25.73 41.56
C GLN A 822 6.31 24.94 40.40
N GLN A 823 6.44 25.55 39.21
CA GLN A 823 7.06 24.91 38.05
C GLN A 823 8.59 24.85 38.17
N ARG A 824 9.22 25.86 38.79
CA ARG A 824 10.65 25.83 39.12
C ARG A 824 10.99 24.71 40.11
N ALA A 825 10.15 24.50 41.14
CA ALA A 825 10.34 23.42 42.11
C ALA A 825 10.25 22.01 41.49
N MET A 826 9.38 21.84 40.48
CA MET A 826 9.20 20.56 39.78
C MET A 826 10.36 20.25 38.82
N LYS A 827 10.93 21.28 38.16
CA LYS A 827 12.13 21.17 37.31
C LYS A 827 13.37 20.74 38.11
N VAL A 828 13.51 21.23 39.34
CA VAL A 828 14.58 20.82 40.28
C VAL A 828 14.38 19.38 40.77
N MET A 829 13.14 18.91 40.95
CA MET A 829 12.87 17.52 41.33
C MET A 829 13.09 16.51 40.20
N MET A 830 12.85 16.90 38.94
CA MET A 830 13.00 15.99 37.78
C MET A 830 14.42 15.89 37.24
N GLY A 831 15.31 16.84 37.56
CA GLY A 831 16.71 16.87 37.10
C GLY A 831 17.70 15.92 37.80
N LYS A 832 17.22 14.88 38.53
CA LYS A 832 18.08 13.98 39.33
C LYS A 832 18.00 12.50 38.97
N GLN A 833 17.49 12.12 37.80
CA GLN A 833 17.60 10.74 37.33
C GLN A 833 18.21 10.68 35.93
N ASP A 834 19.47 10.23 35.88
CA ASP A 834 20.22 9.93 34.67
C ASP A 834 19.65 8.70 33.94
N PHE A 835 19.42 8.83 32.63
CA PHE A 835 19.69 7.80 31.61
C PHE A 835 19.86 8.41 30.22
#